data_AF-A0A6J6ZPI4-F1
#
_entry.id   AF-A0A6J6ZPI4-F1
#
_cell.length_a   1.000
_cell.length_b   1.000
_cell.length_c   1.000
_cell.angle_alpha   90.00
_cell.angle_beta   90.00
_cell.angle_gamma   90.00
#
_symmetry.space_group_name_H-M   'P 1'
#
loop_
_entity.id
_entity.type
_entity.pdbx_description
1 polymer ?
#
loop_
_entity_poly.entity_id
_entity_poly.type
_entity_poly.pdbx_seq_one_letter_code
_entity_poly.pdbx_strand_id
1 'polypeptide(L)'
;MLKGKQGRFRQNLLGKRVDYSGRSVIVVGPQLKLHQCGLPKQMALELFKPFVMKRLVDLNHAQNIKSAKRMVERSRPVVWDVLEEVISEHPVLLNRAPTLHRLGIQAFEPQLIEGKAIQIHPLVCTAFNADFDGDQMAVHVPLSAEAQAEARVLMLSSNNILSPANGRPITTPTQDMVLGIYFLTTGAVGALGEGRAFSSIAEGMMAFDAKSLSLQAEVKIRISDGLPPENWEAPEGWVAGDPFILTTTLGLALFNEALPSDYPFVNVKVDKKVLGLTVNRLAELYVKVEVAATLDKLKALGFYWATRSGVTISISDVVTPPGKAAILAASEEKADKVQKQYERGLITDSERRQELIEIWTRATDEVAKAMQENFPRTNPVFIMVDSGARGNMMQVRQIAGMRGLVANPKGEIIPRPIKSNFREGLSVLEYFISTHGARKGLADTALRTADSGYLTRRLVDVSQDVIVREVDCGTDRGTEMPIAGLVDGKLVPLDNLDTSVASRVLSHDVEVGGKVIAPAGEELTTPRLEEFVALGVESVRARTVLTCESKVGTCAMCFGKSMATGNLVDVGEAIGIIAAQSIGEPGTQLTMRTFHTGGVAGEDITHGLPRVVELFEARTPKGVAPISEVAGRVRIDDTDKTRKLIVVPDDGAEEIAYPVSKRSRLLIEDGAHVAVGEQLIVGAVDPKQVLRILGQRAVQMHLAEQVQLVYRSQGVSIHDKHIEVIVRQMLKRVTIIDSGDSEFLAGELIERRAFEAENRRVVSEGGTPAAGRPELMGITKASLATESWLSAASFQETTRVLTDAAIHAKSDPLLGLKENVILGKLIPAGTGMPQYRNIKVEPTEEAKAAMYASFSGYEDMDYTAFGAPSGAAVPLEEFEFRGGFNS
;
A
#
# COMPACT_ATOMS: atom_id res chain seq x y z
N MET A 1 -33.44 -7.32 17.42
CA MET A 1 -33.32 -8.01 16.11
C MET A 1 -32.52 -7.22 15.07
N LEU A 2 -32.77 -5.92 14.84
CA LEU A 2 -32.06 -5.14 13.82
C LEU A 2 -30.72 -4.51 14.28
N LYS A 3 -30.57 -4.21 15.58
CA LYS A 3 -29.40 -3.53 16.16
C LYS A 3 -28.27 -4.47 16.58
N GLY A 4 -27.07 -3.91 16.72
CA GLY A 4 -25.91 -4.55 17.34
C GLY A 4 -25.08 -5.39 16.37
N LYS A 5 -23.96 -5.97 16.86
CA LYS A 5 -23.11 -6.87 16.05
C LYS A 5 -23.86 -8.12 15.59
N GLN A 6 -24.76 -8.65 16.42
CA GLN A 6 -25.62 -9.79 16.09
C GLN A 6 -26.93 -9.39 15.37
N GLY A 7 -27.08 -8.11 15.02
CA GLY A 7 -28.26 -7.61 14.32
C GLY A 7 -28.28 -8.03 12.85
N ARG A 8 -29.49 -8.10 12.26
CA ARG A 8 -29.70 -8.54 10.88
C ARG A 8 -28.82 -7.82 9.85
N PHE A 9 -28.64 -6.49 9.99
CA PHE A 9 -27.80 -5.69 9.09
C PHE A 9 -26.32 -6.09 9.09
N ARG A 10 -25.76 -6.53 10.22
CA ARG A 10 -24.31 -6.80 10.35
C ARG A 10 -23.98 -8.29 10.25
N GLN A 11 -24.70 -9.15 10.97
CA GLN A 11 -24.34 -10.57 11.04
C GLN A 11 -24.78 -11.34 9.80
N ASN A 12 -25.95 -11.03 9.23
CA ASN A 12 -26.57 -11.89 8.21
C ASN A 12 -26.47 -11.31 6.79
N LEU A 13 -26.49 -9.98 6.65
CA LEU A 13 -26.49 -9.33 5.34
C LEU A 13 -25.08 -9.09 4.80
N LEU A 14 -24.08 -8.92 5.66
CA LEU A 14 -22.68 -8.65 5.26
C LEU A 14 -21.74 -9.85 5.50
N GLY A 15 -21.90 -10.59 6.58
CA GLY A 15 -21.15 -11.83 6.83
C GLY A 15 -21.96 -13.05 6.37
N LYS A 16 -21.45 -13.82 5.40
CA LYS A 16 -22.10 -15.05 4.94
C LYS A 16 -21.10 -16.19 4.89
N ARG A 17 -21.56 -17.39 5.26
CA ARG A 17 -20.85 -18.63 4.90
C ARG A 17 -21.15 -18.90 3.44
N VAL A 18 -20.11 -19.25 2.69
CA VAL A 18 -20.20 -19.48 1.25
C VAL A 18 -19.86 -20.94 0.95
N ASP A 19 -20.68 -21.56 0.11
CA ASP A 19 -20.39 -22.86 -0.47
C ASP A 19 -19.27 -22.73 -1.53
N TYR A 20 -18.78 -23.85 -2.08
CA TYR A 20 -17.64 -23.86 -3.02
C TYR A 20 -16.39 -23.20 -2.44
N SER A 21 -16.16 -23.41 -1.15
CA SER A 21 -15.00 -22.94 -0.42
C SER A 21 -14.34 -24.06 0.37
N GLY A 22 -13.04 -23.92 0.60
CA GLY A 22 -12.27 -24.84 1.44
C GLY A 22 -11.11 -24.14 2.13
N ARG A 23 -10.49 -24.78 3.12
CA ARG A 23 -9.34 -24.24 3.84
C ARG A 23 -8.29 -25.33 4.07
N SER A 24 -7.02 -24.98 3.88
CA SER A 24 -5.90 -25.84 4.28
C SER A 24 -4.69 -25.03 4.70
N VAL A 25 -3.70 -25.71 5.28
CA VAL A 25 -2.38 -25.16 5.60
C VAL A 25 -1.62 -24.89 4.30
N ILE A 26 -0.84 -23.82 4.27
CA ILE A 26 0.00 -23.47 3.14
C ILE A 26 1.45 -23.97 3.30
N VAL A 27 2.06 -24.32 2.18
CA VAL A 27 3.48 -24.67 2.05
C VAL A 27 4.07 -23.93 0.85
N VAL A 28 5.41 -23.83 0.82
CA VAL A 28 6.11 -23.14 -0.27
C VAL A 28 6.12 -23.99 -1.54
N GLY A 29 5.79 -23.38 -2.68
CA GLY A 29 5.93 -23.99 -4.02
C GLY A 29 6.91 -23.19 -4.89
N PRO A 30 8.24 -23.35 -4.72
CA PRO A 30 9.23 -22.51 -5.40
C PRO A 30 9.26 -22.71 -6.92
N GLN A 31 8.81 -23.88 -7.42
CA GLN A 31 8.74 -24.22 -8.84
C GLN A 31 7.52 -23.61 -9.56
N LEU A 32 6.51 -23.15 -8.81
CA LEU A 32 5.30 -22.55 -9.39
C LEU A 32 5.65 -21.24 -10.09
N LYS A 33 4.88 -20.89 -11.12
CA LYS A 33 4.89 -19.54 -11.70
C LYS A 33 4.06 -18.59 -10.85
N LEU A 34 4.25 -17.28 -11.03
CA LEU A 34 3.57 -16.28 -10.21
C LEU A 34 2.03 -16.42 -10.21
N HIS A 35 1.43 -16.78 -11.36
CA HIS A 35 -0.01 -16.97 -11.54
C HIS A 35 -0.55 -18.34 -11.07
N GLN A 36 0.32 -19.26 -10.63
CA GLN A 36 -0.08 -20.63 -10.29
C GLN A 36 -0.15 -20.85 -8.77
N CYS A 37 -1.04 -21.74 -8.35
CA CYS A 37 -1.06 -22.29 -6.99
C CYS A 37 -1.19 -23.81 -7.03
N GLY A 38 -0.64 -24.53 -6.05
CA GLY A 38 -0.84 -25.98 -5.96
C GLY A 38 -2.06 -26.31 -5.12
N LEU A 39 -3.06 -26.98 -5.72
CA LEU A 39 -4.30 -27.37 -5.05
C LEU A 39 -4.33 -28.89 -4.81
N PRO A 40 -4.54 -29.35 -3.56
CA PRO A 40 -4.64 -30.77 -3.24
C PRO A 40 -5.74 -31.48 -4.03
N LYS A 41 -5.44 -32.64 -4.62
CA LYS A 41 -6.41 -33.44 -5.41
C LYS A 41 -7.75 -33.68 -4.71
N GLN A 42 -7.73 -34.06 -3.43
CA GLN A 42 -8.97 -34.31 -2.66
C GLN A 42 -9.80 -33.04 -2.44
N MET A 43 -9.14 -31.91 -2.23
CA MET A 43 -9.79 -30.61 -2.05
C MET A 43 -10.40 -30.14 -3.37
N ALA A 44 -9.64 -30.22 -4.47
CA ALA A 44 -10.10 -29.89 -5.81
C ALA A 44 -11.32 -30.75 -6.20
N LEU A 45 -11.29 -32.06 -5.94
CA LEU A 45 -12.38 -32.96 -6.29
C LEU A 45 -13.72 -32.55 -5.65
N GLU A 46 -13.72 -32.14 -4.38
CA GLU A 46 -14.94 -31.68 -3.71
C GLU A 46 -15.38 -30.28 -4.17
N LEU A 47 -14.43 -29.36 -4.40
CA LEU A 47 -14.74 -28.01 -4.90
C LEU A 47 -15.34 -28.03 -6.32
N PHE A 48 -14.82 -28.88 -7.20
CA PHE A 48 -15.23 -28.97 -8.60
C PHE A 48 -16.23 -30.10 -8.88
N LYS A 49 -16.77 -30.73 -7.84
CA LYS A 49 -17.63 -31.91 -7.92
C LYS A 49 -18.76 -31.82 -8.95
N PRO A 50 -19.54 -30.73 -9.06
CA PRO A 50 -20.60 -30.65 -10.05
C PRO A 50 -20.08 -30.61 -11.50
N PHE A 51 -18.95 -29.94 -11.74
CA PHE A 51 -18.33 -29.83 -13.06
C PHE A 51 -17.75 -31.17 -13.51
N VAL A 52 -17.08 -31.89 -12.60
CA VAL A 52 -16.58 -33.25 -12.85
C VAL A 52 -17.73 -34.20 -13.13
N MET A 53 -18.82 -34.12 -12.36
CA MET A 53 -20.00 -34.97 -12.60
C MET A 53 -20.66 -34.70 -13.96
N LYS A 54 -20.73 -33.43 -14.39
CA LYS A 54 -21.23 -33.06 -15.72
C LYS A 54 -20.33 -33.65 -16.81
N ARG A 55 -19.01 -33.43 -16.73
CA ARG A 55 -18.06 -33.93 -17.74
C ARG A 55 -18.01 -35.45 -17.83
N LEU A 56 -18.14 -36.17 -16.71
CA LEU A 56 -18.23 -37.64 -16.73
C LEU A 56 -19.46 -38.16 -17.48
N VAL A 57 -20.57 -37.41 -17.47
CA VAL A 57 -21.77 -37.74 -18.24
C VAL A 57 -21.58 -37.36 -19.71
N ASP A 58 -21.05 -36.17 -20.00
CA ASP A 58 -20.80 -35.69 -21.36
C ASP A 58 -19.83 -36.62 -22.12
N LEU A 59 -18.82 -37.17 -21.43
CA LEU A 59 -17.84 -38.13 -21.97
C LEU A 59 -18.34 -39.60 -21.98
N ASN A 60 -19.61 -39.85 -21.63
CA ASN A 60 -20.22 -41.18 -21.54
C ASN A 60 -19.52 -42.17 -20.57
N HIS A 61 -18.67 -41.70 -19.66
CA HIS A 61 -18.14 -42.53 -18.57
C HIS A 61 -19.24 -42.89 -17.55
N ALA A 62 -20.24 -42.01 -17.40
CA ALA A 62 -21.40 -42.20 -16.55
C ALA A 62 -22.71 -42.04 -17.33
N GLN A 63 -23.62 -43.00 -17.21
CA GLN A 63 -24.94 -42.93 -17.86
C GLN A 63 -25.86 -41.84 -17.28
N ASN A 64 -25.66 -41.44 -16.02
CA ASN A 64 -26.46 -40.41 -15.36
C ASN A 64 -25.71 -39.77 -14.18
N ILE A 65 -26.23 -38.64 -13.69
CA ILE A 65 -25.68 -37.86 -12.58
C ILE A 65 -25.52 -38.70 -11.30
N LYS A 66 -26.44 -39.64 -11.03
CA LYS A 66 -26.35 -40.50 -9.83
C LYS A 66 -25.18 -41.48 -9.92
N SER A 67 -24.94 -42.05 -11.10
CA SER A 67 -23.79 -42.91 -11.37
C SER A 67 -22.49 -42.11 -11.30
N ALA A 68 -22.45 -40.91 -11.89
CA ALA A 68 -21.32 -39.99 -11.81
C ALA A 68 -20.98 -39.64 -10.36
N LYS A 69 -21.98 -39.29 -9.55
CA LYS A 69 -21.82 -39.02 -8.11
C LYS A 69 -21.17 -40.19 -7.38
N ARG A 70 -21.64 -41.42 -7.63
CA ARG A 70 -21.09 -42.64 -7.01
C ARG A 70 -19.65 -42.91 -7.45
N MET A 71 -19.28 -42.56 -8.69
CA MET A 71 -17.91 -42.69 -9.18
C MET A 71 -16.97 -41.69 -8.53
N VAL A 72 -17.41 -40.44 -8.37
CA VAL A 72 -16.67 -39.39 -7.67
C VAL A 72 -16.48 -39.73 -6.19
N GLU A 73 -17.54 -40.14 -5.49
CA GLU A 73 -17.47 -40.54 -4.07
C GLU A 73 -16.55 -41.75 -3.83
N ARG A 74 -16.41 -42.63 -4.83
CA ARG A 74 -15.48 -43.77 -4.79
C ARG A 74 -14.08 -43.44 -5.32
N SER A 75 -13.85 -42.20 -5.76
CA SER A 75 -12.58 -41.73 -6.32
C SER A 75 -11.99 -42.69 -7.37
N ARG A 76 -12.82 -43.13 -8.33
CA ARG A 76 -12.36 -44.01 -9.42
C ARG A 76 -11.24 -43.34 -10.23
N PRO A 77 -10.29 -44.10 -10.81
CA PRO A 77 -9.15 -43.52 -11.53
C PRO A 77 -9.52 -42.50 -12.61
N VAL A 78 -10.53 -42.80 -13.44
CA VAL A 78 -11.01 -41.93 -14.54
C VAL A 78 -11.45 -40.53 -14.06
N VAL A 79 -11.83 -40.40 -12.79
CA VAL A 79 -12.26 -39.11 -12.23
C VAL A 79 -11.10 -38.11 -12.17
N TRP A 80 -9.86 -38.58 -12.02
CA TRP A 80 -8.69 -37.71 -11.92
C TRP A 80 -8.34 -37.05 -13.26
N ASP A 81 -8.45 -37.80 -14.36
CA ASP A 81 -8.21 -37.28 -15.70
C ASP A 81 -9.25 -36.19 -16.05
N VAL A 82 -10.52 -36.45 -15.73
CA VAL A 82 -11.60 -35.47 -15.93
C VAL A 82 -11.44 -34.25 -15.01
N LEU A 83 -10.95 -34.45 -13.79
CA LEU A 83 -10.69 -33.33 -12.88
C LEU A 83 -9.60 -32.40 -13.44
N GLU A 84 -8.56 -32.95 -14.06
CA GLU A 84 -7.48 -32.16 -14.69
C GLU A 84 -7.99 -31.35 -15.90
N GLU A 85 -8.86 -31.91 -16.73
CA GLU A 85 -9.50 -31.16 -17.82
C GLU A 85 -10.39 -30.03 -17.29
N VAL A 86 -11.19 -30.31 -16.25
CA VAL A 86 -12.12 -29.33 -15.67
C VAL A 86 -11.40 -28.17 -14.98
N ILE A 87 -10.25 -28.45 -14.36
CA ILE A 87 -9.52 -27.46 -13.57
C ILE A 87 -8.63 -26.56 -14.44
N SER A 88 -8.26 -27.06 -15.63
CA SER A 88 -7.50 -26.28 -16.61
C SER A 88 -8.25 -24.99 -16.93
N GLU A 89 -7.54 -23.86 -16.90
CA GLU A 89 -8.12 -22.55 -17.17
C GLU A 89 -9.23 -22.09 -16.20
N HIS A 90 -9.48 -22.79 -15.09
CA HIS A 90 -10.47 -22.36 -14.09
C HIS A 90 -9.78 -21.69 -12.89
N PRO A 91 -9.76 -20.34 -12.78
CA PRO A 91 -9.06 -19.65 -11.71
C PRO A 91 -9.72 -19.92 -10.35
N VAL A 92 -8.91 -19.96 -9.29
CA VAL A 92 -9.37 -20.05 -7.89
C VAL A 92 -8.91 -18.84 -7.10
N LEU A 93 -9.71 -18.38 -6.13
CA LEU A 93 -9.37 -17.27 -5.27
C LEU A 93 -8.76 -17.77 -3.96
N LEU A 94 -7.52 -17.39 -3.67
CA LEU A 94 -6.89 -17.59 -2.38
C LEU A 94 -7.10 -16.37 -1.49
N ASN A 95 -7.48 -16.60 -0.24
CA ASN A 95 -7.69 -15.56 0.77
C ASN A 95 -7.02 -15.94 2.09
N ARG A 96 -6.33 -14.97 2.72
CA ARG A 96 -5.82 -15.09 4.09
C ARG A 96 -6.51 -14.09 5.01
N ALA A 97 -6.95 -14.58 6.18
CA ALA A 97 -7.46 -13.74 7.25
C ALA A 97 -6.32 -13.36 8.20
N PRO A 98 -6.25 -12.11 8.70
CA PRO A 98 -7.13 -10.98 8.38
C PRO A 98 -6.82 -10.33 7.03
N THR A 99 -7.86 -10.00 6.25
CA THR A 99 -7.73 -9.29 4.97
C THR A 99 -7.67 -7.78 5.21
N LEU A 100 -6.48 -7.19 5.20
CA LEU A 100 -6.28 -5.75 5.49
C LEU A 100 -6.40 -4.88 4.23
N HIS A 101 -6.08 -5.42 3.07
CA HIS A 101 -6.12 -4.74 1.77
C HIS A 101 -6.55 -5.73 0.68
N ARG A 102 -6.91 -5.21 -0.51
CA ARG A 102 -7.38 -6.04 -1.64
C ARG A 102 -6.43 -7.17 -2.05
N LEU A 103 -5.11 -6.99 -1.94
CA LEU A 103 -4.12 -8.03 -2.30
C LEU A 103 -4.11 -9.25 -1.36
N GLY A 104 -4.88 -9.22 -0.26
CA GLY A 104 -5.10 -10.39 0.58
C GLY A 104 -6.08 -11.40 -0.02
N ILE A 105 -6.67 -11.07 -1.19
CA ILE A 105 -7.43 -11.97 -2.06
C ILE A 105 -6.82 -11.88 -3.46
N GLN A 106 -6.35 -12.99 -4.00
CA GLN A 106 -5.80 -13.04 -5.37
C GLN A 106 -6.28 -14.30 -6.08
N ALA A 107 -6.39 -14.21 -7.41
CA ALA A 107 -6.69 -15.33 -8.27
C ALA A 107 -5.42 -16.04 -8.72
N PHE A 108 -5.51 -17.36 -8.80
CA PHE A 108 -4.45 -18.24 -9.28
C PHE A 108 -5.03 -19.33 -10.17
N GLU A 109 -4.24 -19.82 -11.09
CA GLU A 109 -4.51 -21.05 -11.81
C GLU A 109 -4.08 -22.25 -10.94
N PRO A 110 -5.00 -23.15 -10.60
CA PRO A 110 -4.69 -24.29 -9.76
C PRO A 110 -3.94 -25.38 -10.54
N GLN A 111 -2.88 -25.89 -9.95
CA GLN A 111 -2.11 -27.05 -10.39
C GLN A 111 -2.39 -28.20 -9.42
N LEU A 112 -2.82 -29.35 -9.93
CA LEU A 112 -3.14 -30.50 -9.09
C LEU A 112 -1.87 -31.06 -8.45
N ILE A 113 -1.86 -31.13 -7.12
CA ILE A 113 -0.74 -31.68 -6.35
C ILE A 113 -1.20 -32.83 -5.45
N GLU A 114 -0.27 -33.74 -5.19
CA GLU A 114 -0.42 -34.76 -4.15
C GLU A 114 -0.29 -34.14 -2.75
N GLY A 115 -0.94 -34.77 -1.77
CA GLY A 115 -0.94 -34.30 -0.38
C GLY A 115 -2.20 -33.52 0.01
N LYS A 116 -2.09 -32.72 1.08
CA LYS A 116 -3.23 -31.99 1.68
C LYS A 116 -2.97 -30.49 1.88
N ALA A 117 -1.74 -30.03 1.72
CA ALA A 117 -1.36 -28.63 1.91
C ALA A 117 -1.40 -27.88 0.57
N ILE A 118 -1.81 -26.61 0.60
CA ILE A 118 -1.84 -25.74 -0.59
C ILE A 118 -0.43 -25.23 -0.83
N GLN A 119 0.09 -25.34 -2.06
CA GLN A 119 1.35 -24.70 -2.42
C GLN A 119 1.10 -23.28 -2.90
N ILE A 120 1.82 -22.30 -2.36
CA ILE A 120 1.76 -20.92 -2.82
C ILE A 120 3.14 -20.42 -3.28
N HIS A 121 3.10 -19.46 -4.19
CA HIS A 121 4.29 -18.82 -4.72
C HIS A 121 4.97 -17.94 -3.65
N PRO A 122 6.30 -18.01 -3.44
CA PRO A 122 6.97 -17.27 -2.36
C PRO A 122 6.89 -15.74 -2.49
N LEU A 123 6.81 -15.18 -3.72
CA LEU A 123 6.69 -13.73 -3.91
C LEU A 123 5.32 -13.15 -3.47
N VAL A 124 4.27 -13.96 -3.39
CA VAL A 124 2.94 -13.46 -2.95
C VAL A 124 2.80 -13.42 -1.43
N CYS A 125 3.72 -14.05 -0.70
CA CYS A 125 3.68 -14.11 0.77
C CYS A 125 3.71 -12.73 1.42
N THR A 126 4.44 -11.76 0.84
CA THR A 126 4.46 -10.38 1.34
C THR A 126 3.09 -9.72 1.24
N ALA A 127 2.37 -9.92 0.13
CA ALA A 127 1.02 -9.41 -0.04
C ALA A 127 0.02 -10.10 0.91
N PHE A 128 0.09 -11.42 1.08
CA PHE A 128 -0.77 -12.10 2.04
C PHE A 128 -0.36 -11.87 3.51
N ASN A 129 0.81 -11.27 3.75
CA ASN A 129 1.48 -11.20 5.05
C ASN A 129 1.61 -12.60 5.70
N ALA A 130 1.88 -13.62 4.89
CA ALA A 130 1.84 -15.02 5.26
C ALA A 130 3.25 -15.61 5.39
N ASP A 131 3.39 -16.60 6.27
CA ASP A 131 4.57 -17.44 6.39
C ASP A 131 4.18 -18.93 6.38
N PHE A 132 5.15 -19.82 6.61
CA PHE A 132 4.99 -21.27 6.44
C PHE A 132 5.12 -22.03 7.77
N ASP A 133 4.72 -21.42 8.89
CA ASP A 133 4.85 -22.01 10.23
C ASP A 133 3.57 -22.73 10.73
N GLY A 134 2.52 -22.75 9.91
CA GLY A 134 1.21 -23.31 10.25
C GLY A 134 0.02 -22.50 9.74
N ASP A 135 0.29 -21.35 9.12
CA ASP A 135 -0.69 -20.50 8.45
C ASP A 135 -1.62 -21.25 7.50
N GLN A 136 -2.88 -20.79 7.45
CA GLN A 136 -3.94 -21.38 6.64
C GLN A 136 -4.52 -20.36 5.65
N MET A 137 -4.87 -20.84 4.46
CA MET A 137 -5.57 -20.05 3.46
C MET A 137 -6.89 -20.70 3.07
N ALA A 138 -7.88 -19.84 2.77
CA ALA A 138 -9.15 -20.25 2.21
C ALA A 138 -9.14 -20.15 0.68
N VAL A 139 -9.70 -21.15 0.02
CA VAL A 139 -9.88 -21.23 -1.44
C VAL A 139 -11.35 -21.03 -1.75
N HIS A 140 -11.66 -20.24 -2.77
CA HIS A 140 -13.03 -20.07 -3.30
C HIS A 140 -13.02 -20.27 -4.82
N VAL A 141 -14.05 -20.92 -5.35
CA VAL A 141 -14.19 -21.18 -6.79
C VAL A 141 -15.23 -20.24 -7.42
N PRO A 142 -14.84 -19.36 -8.36
CA PRO A 142 -15.80 -18.56 -9.13
C PRO A 142 -16.61 -19.47 -10.07
N LEU A 143 -17.93 -19.30 -10.11
CA LEU A 143 -18.82 -20.20 -10.86
C LEU A 143 -19.26 -19.63 -12.20
N SER A 144 -19.67 -18.35 -12.26
CA SER A 144 -20.12 -17.73 -13.52
C SER A 144 -18.95 -17.35 -14.43
N ALA A 145 -19.23 -17.23 -15.73
CA ALA A 145 -18.22 -16.83 -16.71
C ALA A 145 -17.67 -15.42 -16.42
N GLU A 146 -18.54 -14.50 -15.99
CA GLU A 146 -18.16 -13.14 -15.60
C GLU A 146 -17.22 -13.16 -14.39
N ALA A 147 -17.52 -13.96 -13.36
CA ALA A 147 -16.68 -14.06 -12.18
C ALA A 147 -15.30 -14.71 -12.49
N GLN A 148 -15.27 -15.68 -13.41
CA GLN A 148 -14.01 -16.27 -13.89
C GLN A 148 -13.18 -15.23 -14.68
N ALA A 149 -13.83 -14.43 -15.52
CA ALA A 149 -13.17 -13.35 -16.25
C ALA A 149 -12.65 -12.25 -15.30
N GLU A 150 -13.43 -11.83 -14.31
CA GLU A 150 -13.00 -10.88 -13.27
C GLU A 150 -11.79 -11.42 -12.49
N ALA A 151 -11.81 -12.70 -12.12
CA ALA A 151 -10.69 -13.34 -11.44
C ALA A 151 -9.42 -13.32 -12.32
N ARG A 152 -9.54 -13.68 -13.60
CA ARG A 152 -8.41 -13.76 -14.53
C ARG A 152 -7.85 -12.40 -14.93
N VAL A 153 -8.71 -11.40 -15.15
CA VAL A 153 -8.28 -10.08 -15.64
C VAL A 153 -7.87 -9.16 -14.49
N LEU A 154 -8.67 -9.10 -13.41
CA LEU A 154 -8.48 -8.12 -12.34
C LEU A 154 -7.69 -8.68 -11.14
N MET A 155 -7.93 -9.94 -10.78
CA MET A 155 -7.43 -10.50 -9.52
C MET A 155 -6.20 -11.40 -9.66
N LEU A 156 -5.81 -11.74 -10.90
CA LEU A 156 -4.66 -12.61 -11.14
C LEU A 156 -3.39 -12.02 -10.50
N SER A 157 -2.65 -12.86 -9.78
CA SER A 157 -1.46 -12.43 -9.02
C SER A 157 -0.39 -11.76 -9.90
N SER A 158 -0.24 -12.18 -11.16
CA SER A 158 0.70 -11.59 -12.12
C SER A 158 0.34 -10.15 -12.53
N ASN A 159 -0.93 -9.75 -12.39
CA ASN A 159 -1.36 -8.38 -12.68
C ASN A 159 -1.20 -7.45 -11.48
N ASN A 160 -1.08 -8.03 -10.28
CA ASN A 160 -1.10 -7.35 -8.99
C ASN A 160 0.30 -7.26 -8.36
N ILE A 161 1.25 -6.71 -9.13
CA ILE A 161 2.67 -6.55 -8.77
C ILE A 161 2.89 -5.32 -7.88
N LEU A 162 2.12 -4.26 -8.10
CA LEU A 162 2.27 -2.96 -7.43
C LEU A 162 1.34 -2.82 -6.23
N SER A 163 1.81 -2.09 -5.21
CA SER A 163 1.00 -1.70 -4.07
C SER A 163 0.00 -0.60 -4.45
N PRO A 164 -1.31 -0.77 -4.19
CA PRO A 164 -2.31 0.28 -4.41
C PRO A 164 -2.10 1.55 -3.55
N ALA A 165 -1.29 1.48 -2.49
CA ALA A 165 -1.07 2.58 -1.57
C ALA A 165 -0.06 3.61 -2.09
N ASN A 166 1.00 3.16 -2.75
CA ASN A 166 2.16 4.00 -3.12
C ASN A 166 2.77 3.67 -4.49
N GLY A 167 2.25 2.70 -5.23
CA GLY A 167 2.73 2.36 -6.57
C GLY A 167 4.04 1.57 -6.61
N ARG A 168 4.64 1.27 -5.45
CA ARG A 168 5.88 0.48 -5.39
C ARG A 168 5.58 -1.02 -5.52
N PRO A 169 6.48 -1.81 -6.13
CA PRO A 169 6.31 -3.27 -6.21
C PRO A 169 6.22 -3.92 -4.83
N ILE A 170 5.18 -4.73 -4.61
CA ILE A 170 5.01 -5.54 -3.38
C ILE A 170 5.65 -6.93 -3.52
N THR A 171 5.78 -7.41 -4.75
CA THR A 171 6.30 -8.73 -5.13
C THR A 171 7.82 -8.70 -5.34
N THR A 172 8.54 -7.97 -4.50
CA THR A 172 10.01 -7.96 -4.54
C THR A 172 10.58 -9.23 -3.93
N PRO A 173 11.69 -9.79 -4.45
CA PRO A 173 12.37 -10.91 -3.81
C PRO A 173 12.75 -10.59 -2.34
N THR A 174 12.60 -11.58 -1.46
CA THR A 174 12.89 -11.46 -0.03
C THR A 174 13.75 -12.61 0.47
N GLN A 175 14.38 -12.42 1.64
CA GLN A 175 15.14 -13.45 2.37
C GLN A 175 16.16 -14.17 1.46
N ASP A 176 16.03 -15.48 1.28
CA ASP A 176 16.97 -16.34 0.55
C ASP A 176 17.21 -15.85 -0.88
N MET A 177 16.18 -15.35 -1.57
CA MET A 177 16.36 -14.84 -2.93
C MET A 177 17.31 -13.65 -2.96
N VAL A 178 17.17 -12.72 -2.00
CA VAL A 178 18.07 -11.56 -1.86
C VAL A 178 19.47 -12.03 -1.48
N LEU A 179 19.58 -12.96 -0.55
CA LEU A 179 20.86 -13.51 -0.10
C LEU A 179 21.64 -14.15 -1.25
N GLY A 180 20.97 -14.96 -2.08
CA GLY A 180 21.58 -15.62 -3.23
C GLY A 180 22.05 -14.64 -4.30
N ILE A 181 21.21 -13.64 -4.63
CA ILE A 181 21.58 -12.57 -5.58
C ILE A 181 22.73 -11.72 -5.02
N TYR A 182 22.70 -11.37 -3.74
CA TYR A 182 23.77 -10.62 -3.09
C TYR A 182 25.09 -11.40 -3.14
N PHE A 183 25.07 -12.69 -2.80
CA PHE A 183 26.25 -13.54 -2.88
C PHE A 183 26.79 -13.64 -4.31
N LEU A 184 25.90 -13.84 -5.29
CA LEU A 184 26.25 -13.91 -6.70
C LEU A 184 26.92 -12.63 -7.20
N THR A 185 26.41 -11.47 -6.80
CA THR A 185 26.86 -10.16 -7.32
C THR A 185 27.99 -9.50 -6.51
N THR A 186 28.41 -10.11 -5.40
CA THR A 186 29.53 -9.60 -4.59
C THR A 186 30.86 -9.91 -5.27
N GLY A 187 31.72 -8.90 -5.43
CA GLY A 187 33.10 -9.10 -5.90
C GLY A 187 34.07 -9.49 -4.78
N ALA A 188 35.10 -10.26 -5.11
CA ALA A 188 36.15 -10.68 -4.19
C ALA A 188 37.54 -10.35 -4.77
N VAL A 189 38.37 -9.66 -3.99
CA VAL A 189 39.74 -9.31 -4.36
C VAL A 189 40.65 -10.53 -4.20
N GLY A 190 41.51 -10.81 -5.17
CA GLY A 190 42.42 -11.96 -5.18
C GLY A 190 41.71 -13.28 -5.50
N ALA A 191 40.55 -13.23 -6.15
CA ALA A 191 39.77 -14.43 -6.46
C ALA A 191 40.38 -15.21 -7.65
N LEU A 192 40.14 -16.53 -7.68
CA LEU A 192 40.67 -17.38 -8.73
C LEU A 192 40.20 -16.92 -10.13
N GLY A 193 41.14 -16.64 -11.03
CA GLY A 193 40.86 -16.25 -12.41
C GLY A 193 40.66 -14.74 -12.63
N GLU A 194 41.00 -13.90 -11.64
CA GLU A 194 40.97 -12.44 -11.74
C GLU A 194 41.81 -11.90 -12.91
N GLY A 195 41.30 -10.87 -13.59
CA GLY A 195 41.95 -10.19 -14.72
C GLY A 195 41.86 -10.92 -16.06
N ARG A 196 41.28 -12.13 -16.11
CA ARG A 196 41.06 -12.88 -17.36
C ARG A 196 40.02 -12.18 -18.25
N ALA A 197 40.12 -12.43 -19.55
CA ALA A 197 39.15 -11.95 -20.53
C ALA A 197 38.41 -13.15 -21.16
N PHE A 198 37.11 -12.99 -21.37
CA PHE A 198 36.22 -13.99 -21.96
C PHE A 198 35.43 -13.38 -23.12
N SER A 199 35.25 -14.16 -24.18
CA SER A 199 34.54 -13.76 -25.40
C SER A 199 33.01 -13.82 -25.27
N SER A 200 32.50 -14.48 -24.24
CA SER A 200 31.08 -14.61 -23.92
C SER A 200 30.85 -15.02 -22.46
N ILE A 201 29.62 -14.86 -21.97
CA ILE A 201 29.19 -15.34 -20.65
C ILE A 201 29.31 -16.88 -20.58
N ALA A 202 28.97 -17.58 -21.67
CA ALA A 202 29.06 -19.03 -21.76
C ALA A 202 30.50 -19.55 -21.58
N GLU A 203 31.50 -18.85 -22.15
CA GLU A 203 32.92 -19.19 -21.94
C GLU A 203 33.34 -18.99 -20.47
N GLY A 204 32.86 -17.91 -19.85
CA GLY A 204 33.04 -17.68 -18.40
C GLY A 204 32.43 -18.80 -17.56
N MET A 205 31.22 -19.27 -17.92
CA MET A 205 30.55 -20.39 -17.27
C MET A 205 31.33 -21.70 -17.43
N MET A 206 31.85 -22.00 -18.64
CA MET A 206 32.73 -23.15 -18.86
C MET A 206 33.99 -23.09 -17.98
N ALA A 207 34.59 -21.90 -17.83
CA ALA A 207 35.75 -21.69 -16.97
C ALA A 207 35.42 -21.89 -15.48
N PHE A 208 34.22 -21.48 -15.06
CA PHE A 208 33.69 -21.73 -13.71
C PHE A 208 33.41 -23.21 -13.46
N ASP A 209 32.79 -23.91 -14.41
CA ASP A 209 32.52 -25.35 -14.34
C ASP A 209 33.82 -26.16 -14.29
N ALA A 210 34.85 -25.72 -15.02
CA ALA A 210 36.21 -26.25 -14.97
C ALA A 210 36.97 -25.88 -13.68
N LYS A 211 36.35 -25.12 -12.76
CA LYS A 211 36.93 -24.61 -11.50
C LYS A 211 38.20 -23.76 -11.70
N SER A 212 38.31 -23.10 -12.85
CA SER A 212 39.43 -22.21 -13.19
C SER A 212 39.11 -20.72 -13.01
N LEU A 213 37.86 -20.41 -12.65
CA LEU A 213 37.32 -19.08 -12.42
C LEU A 213 36.36 -19.12 -11.21
N SER A 214 36.42 -18.11 -10.34
CA SER A 214 35.42 -17.87 -9.30
C SER A 214 34.33 -16.92 -9.82
N LEU A 215 33.08 -17.10 -9.36
CA LEU A 215 31.94 -16.23 -9.73
C LEU A 215 32.19 -14.75 -9.39
N GLN A 216 32.95 -14.53 -8.31
CA GLN A 216 33.19 -13.22 -7.70
C GLN A 216 34.51 -12.59 -8.19
N ALA A 217 35.25 -13.26 -9.08
CA ALA A 217 36.47 -12.72 -9.65
C ALA A 217 36.16 -11.61 -10.66
N GLU A 218 36.93 -10.54 -10.60
CA GLU A 218 36.84 -9.43 -11.55
C GLU A 218 37.49 -9.84 -12.88
N VAL A 219 36.72 -9.81 -13.96
CA VAL A 219 37.10 -10.31 -15.29
C VAL A 219 36.53 -9.39 -16.37
N LYS A 220 37.11 -9.45 -17.58
CA LYS A 220 36.60 -8.72 -18.75
C LYS A 220 35.73 -9.64 -19.58
N ILE A 221 34.45 -9.33 -19.74
CA ILE A 221 33.52 -10.15 -20.54
C ILE A 221 33.02 -9.30 -21.71
N ARG A 222 33.06 -9.89 -22.91
CA ARG A 222 32.37 -9.32 -24.08
C ARG A 222 30.89 -9.67 -24.00
N ILE A 223 30.05 -8.64 -23.98
CA ILE A 223 28.58 -8.75 -24.00
C ILE A 223 28.12 -8.44 -25.43
N SER A 224 27.46 -9.41 -26.07
CA SER A 224 26.93 -9.26 -27.44
C SER A 224 25.53 -8.67 -27.48
N ASP A 225 24.71 -9.00 -26.48
CA ASP A 225 23.30 -8.65 -26.41
C ASP A 225 23.04 -7.95 -25.08
N GLY A 226 22.65 -6.67 -25.13
CA GLY A 226 22.47 -5.86 -23.93
C GLY A 226 22.70 -4.38 -24.17
N LEU A 227 22.14 -3.54 -23.31
CA LEU A 227 22.58 -2.15 -23.19
C LEU A 227 23.75 -2.04 -22.21
N PRO A 228 24.76 -1.20 -22.49
CA PRO A 228 25.82 -0.94 -21.53
C PRO A 228 25.26 -0.23 -20.28
N PRO A 229 26.02 -0.23 -19.17
CA PRO A 229 25.66 0.54 -17.98
C PRO A 229 25.50 2.03 -18.32
N GLU A 230 24.63 2.75 -17.60
CA GLU A 230 24.36 4.19 -17.86
C GLU A 230 25.62 5.08 -17.78
N ASN A 231 26.60 4.68 -16.97
CA ASN A 231 27.86 5.43 -16.78
C ASN A 231 29.00 4.91 -17.66
N TRP A 232 28.71 4.15 -18.72
CA TRP A 232 29.73 3.59 -19.59
C TRP A 232 30.07 4.56 -20.72
N GLU A 233 31.35 4.89 -20.86
CA GLU A 233 31.84 5.72 -21.95
C GLU A 233 31.97 4.89 -23.22
N ALA A 234 31.19 5.26 -24.24
CA ALA A 234 31.21 4.58 -25.53
C ALA A 234 32.54 4.84 -26.26
N PRO A 235 33.24 3.78 -26.74
CA PRO A 235 34.40 3.93 -27.61
C PRO A 235 34.05 4.66 -28.92
N GLU A 236 35.03 5.35 -29.51
CA GLU A 236 34.85 6.02 -30.81
C GLU A 236 34.34 5.03 -31.87
N GLY A 237 33.18 5.32 -32.45
CA GLY A 237 32.53 4.50 -33.49
C GLY A 237 31.59 3.39 -33.00
N TRP A 238 31.35 3.26 -31.69
CA TRP A 238 30.36 2.32 -31.16
C TRP A 238 28.92 2.80 -31.41
N VAL A 239 28.08 1.91 -31.94
CA VAL A 239 26.63 2.16 -32.13
C VAL A 239 25.84 1.25 -31.20
N ALA A 240 24.66 1.71 -30.75
CA ALA A 240 23.75 0.91 -29.93
C ALA A 240 23.40 -0.41 -30.64
N GLY A 241 23.80 -1.53 -30.04
CA GLY A 241 23.68 -2.88 -30.62
C GLY A 241 25.03 -3.54 -30.96
N ASP A 242 26.13 -2.79 -30.95
CA ASP A 242 27.47 -3.36 -31.09
C ASP A 242 27.93 -4.01 -29.77
N PRO A 243 28.68 -5.13 -29.85
CA PRO A 243 29.20 -5.80 -28.66
C PRO A 243 30.16 -4.89 -27.89
N PHE A 244 30.04 -4.84 -26.57
CA PHE A 244 30.91 -4.07 -25.70
C PHE A 244 31.67 -4.98 -24.72
N ILE A 245 32.84 -4.53 -24.28
CA ILE A 245 33.65 -5.24 -23.29
C ILE A 245 33.53 -4.51 -21.96
N LEU A 246 33.08 -5.21 -20.93
CA LEU A 246 32.91 -4.65 -19.60
C LEU A 246 33.78 -5.39 -18.59
N THR A 247 34.44 -4.64 -17.70
CA THR A 247 35.05 -5.19 -16.49
C THR A 247 33.94 -5.42 -15.47
N THR A 248 33.66 -6.68 -15.15
CA THR A 248 32.57 -7.11 -14.28
C THR A 248 32.90 -8.47 -13.63
N THR A 249 31.95 -9.09 -12.94
CA THR A 249 32.08 -10.46 -12.44
C THR A 249 31.19 -11.40 -13.24
N LEU A 250 31.52 -12.70 -13.28
CA LEU A 250 30.64 -13.69 -13.90
C LEU A 250 29.27 -13.72 -13.22
N GLY A 251 29.22 -13.51 -11.91
CA GLY A 251 27.95 -13.44 -11.18
C GLY A 251 27.07 -12.25 -11.57
N LEU A 252 27.63 -11.06 -11.80
CA LEU A 252 26.89 -9.91 -12.32
C LEU A 252 26.40 -10.16 -13.76
N ALA A 253 27.21 -10.80 -14.60
CA ALA A 253 26.78 -11.17 -15.96
C ALA A 253 25.57 -12.13 -15.94
N LEU A 254 25.60 -13.18 -15.10
CA LEU A 254 24.48 -14.11 -14.92
C LEU A 254 23.23 -13.44 -14.33
N PHE A 255 23.40 -12.44 -13.46
CA PHE A 255 22.29 -11.65 -12.94
C PHE A 255 21.61 -10.84 -14.06
N ASN A 256 22.38 -10.23 -14.96
CA ASN A 256 21.84 -9.45 -16.07
C ASN A 256 21.17 -10.32 -17.15
N GLU A 257 21.56 -11.58 -17.35
CA GLU A 257 20.80 -12.52 -18.22
C GLU A 257 19.37 -12.78 -17.72
N ALA A 258 19.11 -12.58 -16.43
CA ALA A 258 17.77 -12.70 -15.88
C ALA A 258 16.88 -11.50 -16.20
N LEU A 259 17.47 -10.34 -16.52
CA LEU A 259 16.78 -9.10 -16.87
C LEU A 259 16.42 -9.07 -18.37
N PRO A 260 15.51 -8.18 -18.80
CA PRO A 260 15.26 -7.93 -20.22
C PRO A 260 16.53 -7.46 -20.95
N SER A 261 16.68 -7.82 -22.23
CA SER A 261 17.88 -7.52 -23.02
C SER A 261 18.11 -6.03 -23.31
N ASP A 262 17.04 -5.24 -23.28
CA ASP A 262 17.05 -3.78 -23.43
C ASP A 262 17.15 -3.05 -22.09
N TYR A 263 17.32 -3.76 -20.96
CA TYR A 263 17.56 -3.15 -19.66
C TYR A 263 19.05 -2.78 -19.51
N PRO A 264 19.40 -1.58 -18.99
CA PRO A 264 20.79 -1.19 -18.77
C PRO A 264 21.54 -2.17 -17.85
N PHE A 265 22.75 -2.57 -18.26
CA PHE A 265 23.53 -3.53 -17.49
C PHE A 265 23.83 -3.02 -16.07
N VAL A 266 23.43 -3.79 -15.06
CA VAL A 266 23.67 -3.50 -13.65
C VAL A 266 25.06 -4.01 -13.27
N ASN A 267 26.02 -3.09 -13.07
CA ASN A 267 27.40 -3.41 -12.69
C ASN A 267 27.74 -3.00 -11.24
N VAL A 268 26.81 -3.19 -10.32
CA VAL A 268 26.99 -2.88 -8.89
C VAL A 268 26.51 -4.05 -8.04
N LYS A 269 27.06 -4.18 -6.82
CA LYS A 269 26.60 -5.18 -5.84
C LYS A 269 25.11 -5.00 -5.58
N VAL A 270 24.33 -6.07 -5.73
CA VAL A 270 22.87 -6.02 -5.64
C VAL A 270 22.42 -6.44 -4.24
N ASP A 271 22.12 -5.46 -3.40
CA ASP A 271 21.43 -5.65 -2.12
C ASP A 271 19.90 -5.55 -2.28
N LYS A 272 19.15 -5.68 -1.17
CA LYS A 272 17.69 -5.53 -1.18
C LYS A 272 17.21 -4.19 -1.76
N LYS A 273 17.93 -3.09 -1.53
CA LYS A 273 17.54 -1.76 -1.98
C LYS A 273 17.74 -1.63 -3.49
N VAL A 274 18.90 -2.03 -3.99
CA VAL A 274 19.21 -2.04 -5.42
C VAL A 274 18.24 -2.95 -6.17
N LEU A 275 17.95 -4.14 -5.63
CA LEU A 275 16.97 -5.05 -6.22
C LEU A 275 15.56 -4.45 -6.23
N GLY A 276 15.15 -3.79 -5.15
CA GLY A 276 13.87 -3.08 -5.08
C GLY A 276 13.75 -1.96 -6.11
N LEU A 277 14.81 -1.15 -6.29
CA LEU A 277 14.87 -0.10 -7.31
C LEU A 277 14.83 -0.68 -8.73
N THR A 278 15.55 -1.78 -8.97
CA THR A 278 15.55 -2.49 -10.25
C THR A 278 14.14 -2.98 -10.60
N VAL A 279 13.45 -3.63 -9.66
CA VAL A 279 12.06 -4.10 -9.87
C VAL A 279 11.10 -2.93 -10.05
N ASN A 280 11.29 -1.80 -9.36
CA ASN A 280 10.48 -0.61 -9.55
C ASN A 280 10.62 -0.05 -10.97
N ARG A 281 11.86 0.10 -11.43
CA ARG A 281 12.16 0.56 -12.79
C ARG A 281 11.63 -0.40 -13.85
N LEU A 282 11.72 -1.71 -13.62
CA LEU A 282 11.11 -2.71 -14.50
C LEU A 282 9.59 -2.53 -14.58
N ALA A 283 8.92 -2.27 -13.45
CA ALA A 283 7.47 -2.07 -13.44
C ALA A 283 7.00 -0.76 -14.08
N GLU A 284 7.89 0.24 -14.19
CA GLU A 284 7.61 1.51 -14.87
C GLU A 284 7.84 1.43 -16.38
N LEU A 285 8.87 0.69 -16.83
CA LEU A 285 9.29 0.65 -18.23
C LEU A 285 8.67 -0.51 -19.04
N TYR A 286 8.34 -1.62 -18.39
CA TYR A 286 7.94 -2.86 -19.08
C TYR A 286 6.50 -3.25 -18.78
N VAL A 287 5.94 -4.07 -19.67
CA VAL A 287 4.62 -4.65 -19.46
C VAL A 287 4.64 -5.68 -18.33
N LYS A 288 3.55 -5.77 -17.57
CA LYS A 288 3.46 -6.62 -16.36
C LYS A 288 3.81 -8.09 -16.60
N VAL A 289 3.53 -8.61 -17.80
CA VAL A 289 3.84 -10.01 -18.17
C VAL A 289 5.35 -10.25 -18.18
N GLU A 290 6.13 -9.33 -18.75
CA GLU A 290 7.59 -9.41 -18.80
C GLU A 290 8.20 -9.21 -17.41
N VAL A 291 7.62 -8.31 -16.61
CA VAL A 291 8.02 -8.10 -15.21
C VAL A 291 7.78 -9.37 -14.39
N ALA A 292 6.62 -10.01 -14.53
CA ALA A 292 6.31 -11.26 -13.84
C ALA A 292 7.27 -12.40 -14.25
N ALA A 293 7.58 -12.52 -15.54
CA ALA A 293 8.54 -13.50 -16.03
C ALA A 293 9.96 -13.24 -15.47
N THR A 294 10.38 -11.97 -15.42
CA THR A 294 11.66 -11.54 -14.85
C THR A 294 11.73 -11.85 -13.36
N LEU A 295 10.67 -11.58 -12.60
CA LEU A 295 10.57 -11.92 -11.18
C LEU A 295 10.70 -13.45 -10.94
N ASP A 296 10.10 -14.27 -11.80
CA ASP A 296 10.24 -15.72 -11.73
C ASP A 296 11.69 -16.18 -12.02
N LYS A 297 12.39 -15.54 -12.98
CA LYS A 297 13.82 -15.78 -13.25
C LYS A 297 14.69 -15.38 -12.05
N LEU A 298 14.47 -14.19 -11.49
CA LEU A 298 15.20 -13.69 -10.32
C LEU A 298 14.98 -14.58 -9.09
N LYS A 299 13.75 -15.06 -8.88
CA LYS A 299 13.44 -16.06 -7.83
C LYS A 299 14.26 -17.33 -8.02
N ALA A 300 14.24 -17.91 -9.22
CA ALA A 300 14.96 -19.14 -9.53
C ALA A 300 16.48 -18.98 -9.33
N LEU A 301 17.04 -17.87 -9.84
CA LEU A 301 18.45 -17.51 -9.69
C LEU A 301 18.82 -17.33 -8.21
N GLY A 302 18.01 -16.57 -7.46
CA GLY A 302 18.21 -16.32 -6.04
C GLY A 302 18.22 -17.61 -5.21
N PHE A 303 17.23 -18.49 -5.37
CA PHE A 303 17.23 -19.77 -4.64
C PHE A 303 18.42 -20.66 -5.02
N TYR A 304 18.74 -20.74 -6.31
CA TYR A 304 19.84 -21.59 -6.81
C TYR A 304 21.19 -21.20 -6.20
N TRP A 305 21.48 -19.90 -6.15
CA TRP A 305 22.72 -19.37 -5.61
C TRP A 305 22.71 -19.21 -4.08
N ALA A 306 21.55 -19.05 -3.46
CA ALA A 306 21.43 -19.10 -2.00
C ALA A 306 21.86 -20.48 -1.48
N THR A 307 21.41 -21.57 -2.09
CA THR A 307 21.85 -22.92 -1.71
C THR A 307 23.36 -23.11 -1.86
N ARG A 308 23.96 -22.55 -2.93
CA ARG A 308 25.40 -22.68 -3.24
C ARG A 308 26.29 -21.69 -2.52
N SER A 309 25.71 -20.67 -1.90
CA SER A 309 26.44 -19.72 -1.06
C SER A 309 27.03 -20.39 0.19
N GLY A 310 26.46 -21.52 0.62
CA GLY A 310 26.90 -22.22 1.82
C GLY A 310 26.71 -21.40 3.11
N VAL A 311 25.91 -20.33 3.05
CA VAL A 311 25.63 -19.48 4.20
C VAL A 311 24.92 -20.32 5.26
N THR A 312 25.56 -20.42 6.42
CA THR A 312 25.09 -21.17 7.57
C THR A 312 25.25 -20.31 8.83
N ILE A 313 24.74 -20.76 9.96
CA ILE A 313 24.97 -20.10 11.24
C ILE A 313 25.49 -21.11 12.26
N SER A 314 26.67 -20.84 12.80
CA SER A 314 27.26 -21.56 13.91
C SER A 314 27.46 -20.62 15.10
N ILE A 315 27.74 -21.20 16.26
CA ILE A 315 28.15 -20.38 17.40
C ILE A 315 29.44 -19.62 17.05
N SER A 316 30.40 -20.21 16.33
CA SER A 316 31.66 -19.54 15.99
C SER A 316 31.50 -18.28 15.14
N ASP A 317 30.41 -18.17 14.36
CA ASP A 317 30.12 -17.00 13.53
C ASP A 317 29.66 -15.78 14.35
N VAL A 318 29.18 -16.00 15.58
CA VAL A 318 28.76 -14.92 16.47
C VAL A 318 29.97 -14.43 17.28
N VAL A 319 30.67 -13.42 16.75
CA VAL A 319 31.91 -12.92 17.36
C VAL A 319 31.63 -11.75 18.31
N THR A 320 31.95 -11.94 19.59
CA THR A 320 31.91 -10.86 20.60
C THR A 320 33.14 -9.95 20.42
N PRO A 321 32.99 -8.61 20.43
CA PRO A 321 34.13 -7.72 20.28
C PRO A 321 35.07 -7.80 21.50
N PRO A 322 36.40 -7.88 21.31
CA PRO A 322 37.36 -8.00 22.41
C PRO A 322 37.36 -6.76 23.32
N GLY A 323 37.04 -5.58 22.78
CA GLY A 323 36.93 -4.32 23.53
C GLY A 323 35.73 -4.22 24.47
N LYS A 324 34.77 -5.16 24.43
CA LYS A 324 33.54 -5.11 25.24
C LYS A 324 33.82 -4.96 26.74
N ALA A 325 34.71 -5.79 27.29
CA ALA A 325 34.98 -5.80 28.73
C ALA A 325 35.57 -4.46 29.22
N ALA A 326 36.45 -3.85 28.41
CA ALA A 326 37.05 -2.55 28.73
C ALA A 326 36.01 -1.42 28.71
N ILE A 327 35.12 -1.40 27.70
CA ILE A 327 34.03 -0.41 27.59
C ILE A 327 33.09 -0.51 28.79
N LEU A 328 32.69 -1.74 29.16
CA LEU A 328 31.81 -1.96 30.30
C LEU A 328 32.46 -1.53 31.63
N ALA A 329 33.74 -1.82 31.84
CA ALA A 329 34.47 -1.41 33.04
C ALA A 329 34.56 0.11 33.17
N ALA A 330 34.85 0.81 32.06
CA ALA A 330 34.93 2.27 32.04
C ALA A 330 33.56 2.93 32.34
N SER A 331 32.47 2.38 31.81
CA SER A 331 31.12 2.87 32.08
C SER A 331 30.64 2.54 33.50
N GLU A 332 31.06 1.41 34.06
CA GLU A 332 30.78 1.05 35.45
C GLU A 332 31.47 1.99 36.44
N GLU A 333 32.73 2.38 36.18
CA GLU A 333 33.44 3.37 36.99
C GLU A 333 32.73 4.74 36.97
N LYS A 334 32.18 5.15 35.81
CA LYS A 334 31.38 6.37 35.69
C LYS A 334 30.07 6.24 36.46
N ALA A 335 29.36 5.13 36.33
CA ALA A 335 28.12 4.87 37.06
C ALA A 335 28.33 4.89 38.59
N ASP A 336 29.44 4.33 39.08
CA ASP A 336 29.81 4.35 40.49
C ASP A 336 30.08 5.77 41.01
N LYS A 337 30.66 6.65 40.18
CA LYS A 337 30.87 8.07 40.53
C LYS A 337 29.54 8.78 40.72
N VAL A 338 28.58 8.58 39.81
CA VAL A 338 27.23 9.15 39.90
C VAL A 338 26.51 8.63 41.15
N GLN A 339 26.63 7.32 41.43
CA GLN A 339 26.05 6.71 42.64
C GLN A 339 26.65 7.31 43.93
N LYS A 340 27.97 7.54 43.98
CA LYS A 340 28.63 8.22 45.11
C LYS A 340 28.22 9.67 45.27
N GLN A 341 27.97 10.40 44.17
CA GLN A 341 27.46 11.78 44.24
C GLN A 341 26.06 11.82 44.83
N TYR A 342 25.20 10.87 44.46
CA TYR A 342 23.85 10.73 45.03
C TYR A 342 23.92 10.41 46.53
N GLU A 343 24.77 9.46 46.95
CA GLU A 343 24.96 9.11 48.37
C GLU A 343 25.51 10.27 49.21
N ARG A 344 26.28 11.17 48.58
CA ARG A 344 26.77 12.42 49.20
C ARG A 344 25.74 13.56 49.19
N GLY A 345 24.56 13.36 48.59
CA GLY A 345 23.50 14.36 48.48
C GLY A 345 23.78 15.49 47.48
N LEU A 346 24.71 15.29 46.54
CA LEU A 346 25.07 16.30 45.52
C LEU A 346 24.08 16.36 44.35
N ILE A 347 23.39 15.25 44.09
CA ILE A 347 22.41 15.11 43.01
C ILE A 347 21.14 14.45 43.52
N THR A 348 20.03 14.70 42.84
CA THR A 348 18.72 14.09 43.11
C THR A 348 18.61 12.69 42.51
N ASP A 349 17.61 11.90 42.93
CA ASP A 349 17.37 10.56 42.36
C ASP A 349 16.97 10.61 40.87
N SER A 350 16.24 11.64 40.47
CA SER A 350 15.87 11.88 39.07
C SER A 350 17.10 12.14 38.21
N GLU A 351 18.00 13.02 38.66
CA GLU A 351 19.26 13.32 37.96
C GLU A 351 20.15 12.08 37.89
N ARG A 352 20.29 11.36 39.01
CA ARG A 352 21.01 10.07 39.06
C ARG A 352 20.51 9.11 37.98
N ARG A 353 19.19 8.91 37.89
CA ARG A 353 18.60 8.00 36.91
C ARG A 353 18.88 8.44 35.48
N GLN A 354 18.72 9.73 35.19
CA GLN A 354 18.97 10.27 33.85
C GLN A 354 20.45 10.10 33.45
N GLU A 355 21.39 10.46 34.32
CA GLU A 355 22.82 10.29 34.06
C GLU A 355 23.21 8.82 33.86
N LEU A 356 22.68 7.90 34.68
CA LEU A 356 22.91 6.47 34.50
C LEU A 356 22.37 5.96 33.16
N ILE A 357 21.19 6.40 32.74
CA ILE A 357 20.61 6.05 31.44
C ILE A 357 21.52 6.54 30.30
N GLU A 358 22.00 7.78 30.38
CA GLU A 358 22.91 8.34 29.37
C GLU A 358 24.24 7.58 29.29
N ILE A 359 24.86 7.26 30.43
CA ILE A 359 26.10 6.48 30.49
C ILE A 359 25.92 5.11 29.81
N TRP A 360 24.86 4.38 30.15
CA TRP A 360 24.64 3.04 29.61
C TRP A 360 24.15 3.04 28.17
N THR A 361 23.48 4.09 27.72
CA THR A 361 23.13 4.29 26.31
C THR A 361 24.40 4.45 25.47
N ARG A 362 25.30 5.36 25.88
CA ARG A 362 26.60 5.55 25.20
C ARG A 362 27.43 4.27 25.20
N ALA A 363 27.50 3.56 26.32
CA ALA A 363 28.21 2.28 26.41
C ALA A 363 27.66 1.24 25.41
N THR A 364 26.34 1.17 25.28
CA THR A 364 25.68 0.25 24.36
C THR A 364 26.01 0.58 22.90
N ASP A 365 26.09 1.87 22.55
CA ASP A 365 26.43 2.33 21.20
C ASP A 365 27.92 2.13 20.88
N GLU A 366 28.81 2.37 21.84
CA GLU A 366 30.25 2.06 21.72
C GLU A 366 30.49 0.56 21.49
N VAL A 367 29.80 -0.30 22.27
CA VAL A 367 29.85 -1.76 22.06
C VAL A 367 29.29 -2.15 20.69
N ALA A 368 28.21 -1.49 20.24
CA ALA A 368 27.63 -1.75 18.92
C ALA A 368 28.61 -1.42 17.80
N LYS A 369 29.31 -0.28 17.89
CA LYS A 369 30.31 0.14 16.91
C LYS A 369 31.52 -0.80 16.89
N ALA A 370 32.07 -1.12 18.08
CA ALA A 370 33.20 -2.05 18.20
C ALA A 370 32.85 -3.45 17.66
N MET A 371 31.60 -3.89 17.85
CA MET A 371 31.10 -5.14 17.28
C MET A 371 31.04 -5.07 15.75
N GLN A 372 30.45 -4.02 15.17
CA GLN A 372 30.37 -3.86 13.71
C GLN A 372 31.73 -3.87 13.03
N GLU A 373 32.72 -3.18 13.61
CA GLU A 373 34.10 -3.12 13.08
C GLU A 373 34.82 -4.48 13.18
N ASN A 374 34.45 -5.31 14.16
CA ASN A 374 35.07 -6.61 14.40
C ASN A 374 34.49 -7.74 13.53
N PHE A 375 33.30 -7.57 12.95
CA PHE A 375 32.68 -8.60 12.11
C PHE A 375 33.38 -8.69 10.74
N PRO A 376 33.94 -9.85 10.35
CA PRO A 376 34.47 -10.04 9.00
C PRO A 376 33.36 -9.90 7.97
N ARG A 377 33.65 -9.26 6.83
CA ARG A 377 32.67 -9.08 5.74
C ARG A 377 32.20 -10.41 5.12
N THR A 378 33.00 -11.46 5.23
CA THR A 378 32.70 -12.82 4.78
C THR A 378 31.88 -13.63 5.78
N ASN A 379 31.63 -13.10 6.98
CA ASN A 379 30.87 -13.79 8.01
C ASN A 379 29.40 -13.92 7.60
N PRO A 380 28.78 -15.10 7.73
CA PRO A 380 27.40 -15.32 7.27
C PRO A 380 26.37 -14.44 8.00
N VAL A 381 26.56 -14.17 9.30
CA VAL A 381 25.67 -13.28 10.07
C VAL A 381 25.75 -11.85 9.53
N PHE A 382 26.96 -11.40 9.18
CA PHE A 382 27.14 -10.09 8.55
C PHE A 382 26.49 -10.04 7.17
N ILE A 383 26.72 -11.06 6.32
CA ILE A 383 26.15 -11.14 4.97
C ILE A 383 24.62 -11.10 4.99
N MET A 384 23.97 -11.83 5.92
CA MET A 384 22.49 -11.81 6.05
C MET A 384 21.94 -10.40 6.33
N VAL A 385 22.66 -9.61 7.14
CA VAL A 385 22.25 -8.26 7.53
C VAL A 385 22.63 -7.23 6.47
N ASP A 386 23.85 -7.28 5.92
CA ASP A 386 24.34 -6.35 4.90
C ASP A 386 23.56 -6.49 3.58
N SER A 387 23.19 -7.71 3.20
CA SER A 387 22.32 -7.95 2.04
C SER A 387 20.90 -7.41 2.21
N GLY A 388 20.48 -7.15 3.46
CA GLY A 388 19.10 -6.80 3.80
C GLY A 388 18.13 -7.98 3.69
N ALA A 389 18.62 -9.21 3.53
CA ALA A 389 17.81 -10.42 3.43
C ALA A 389 17.04 -10.68 4.72
N ARG A 390 17.73 -10.67 5.88
CA ARG A 390 17.11 -10.87 7.19
C ARG A 390 17.95 -10.27 8.32
N GLY A 391 17.24 -9.67 9.26
CA GLY A 391 17.80 -9.14 10.49
C GLY A 391 18.26 -7.69 10.38
N ASN A 392 18.69 -7.14 11.51
CA ASN A 392 19.30 -5.81 11.57
C ASN A 392 20.48 -5.79 12.53
N MET A 393 21.32 -4.77 12.45
CA MET A 393 22.53 -4.69 13.26
C MET A 393 22.23 -4.53 14.77
N MET A 394 21.06 -4.01 15.13
CA MET A 394 20.61 -3.96 16.53
C MET A 394 20.30 -5.36 17.09
N GLN A 395 19.80 -6.30 16.28
CA GLN A 395 19.58 -7.68 16.68
C GLN A 395 20.90 -8.42 16.82
N VAL A 396 21.85 -8.20 15.89
CA VAL A 396 23.23 -8.74 16.03
C VAL A 396 23.87 -8.21 17.31
N ARG A 397 23.64 -6.95 17.68
CA ARG A 397 24.08 -6.38 18.96
C ARG A 397 23.56 -7.15 20.17
N GLN A 398 22.30 -7.56 20.15
CA GLN A 398 21.73 -8.32 21.28
C GLN A 398 22.32 -9.74 21.38
N ILE A 399 22.75 -10.32 20.25
CA ILE A 399 23.31 -11.68 20.20
C ILE A 399 24.80 -11.68 20.57
N ALA A 400 25.59 -10.75 20.01
CA ALA A 400 27.06 -10.72 20.12
C ALA A 400 27.62 -9.58 20.98
N GLY A 401 26.91 -8.46 21.12
CA GLY A 401 27.36 -7.27 21.85
C GLY A 401 26.86 -7.29 23.29
N MET A 402 25.81 -6.54 23.55
CA MET A 402 25.06 -6.53 24.82
C MET A 402 23.60 -6.20 24.54
N ARG A 403 22.71 -6.60 25.44
CA ARG A 403 21.28 -6.27 25.29
C ARG A 403 20.98 -4.81 25.62
N GLY A 404 21.63 -4.26 26.64
CA GLY A 404 21.50 -2.84 27.03
C GLY A 404 20.35 -2.59 28.01
N LEU A 405 19.82 -1.37 27.97
CA LEU A 405 18.71 -0.93 28.82
C LEU A 405 17.39 -1.57 28.41
N VAL A 406 16.47 -1.73 29.37
CA VAL A 406 15.14 -2.30 29.16
C VAL A 406 14.08 -1.43 29.85
N ALA A 407 12.89 -1.37 29.26
CA ALA A 407 11.77 -0.64 29.83
C ALA A 407 10.93 -1.50 30.78
N ASN A 408 10.42 -0.89 31.84
CA ASN A 408 9.44 -1.48 32.73
C ASN A 408 8.01 -1.42 32.10
N PRO A 409 6.99 -2.03 32.71
CA PRO A 409 5.62 -1.98 32.18
C PRO A 409 5.03 -0.57 32.06
N LYS A 410 5.50 0.39 32.89
CA LYS A 410 5.10 1.80 32.81
C LYS A 410 5.74 2.55 31.64
N GLY A 411 6.76 1.97 31.00
CA GLY A 411 7.54 2.62 29.94
C GLY A 411 8.78 3.38 30.44
N GLU A 412 9.05 3.35 31.74
CA GLU A 412 10.25 3.95 32.31
C GLU A 412 11.45 3.01 32.11
N ILE A 413 12.61 3.58 31.85
CA ILE A 413 13.84 2.81 31.63
C ILE A 413 14.39 2.36 32.97
N ILE A 414 14.72 1.07 33.07
CA ILE A 414 15.40 0.52 34.24
C ILE A 414 16.88 0.94 34.14
N PRO A 415 17.42 1.73 35.10
CA PRO A 415 18.78 2.26 35.02
C PRO A 415 19.88 1.20 35.16
N ARG A 416 19.51 -0.05 35.50
CA ARG A 416 20.40 -1.20 35.54
C ARG A 416 20.32 -1.94 34.19
N PRO A 417 21.37 -1.91 33.35
CA PRO A 417 21.36 -2.55 32.03
C PRO A 417 21.56 -4.07 32.13
N ILE A 418 21.27 -4.76 31.04
CA ILE A 418 21.69 -6.13 30.78
C ILE A 418 23.03 -6.08 30.03
N LYS A 419 24.11 -6.48 30.72
CA LYS A 419 25.48 -6.44 30.18
C LYS A 419 25.79 -7.67 29.33
N SER A 420 25.15 -8.79 29.66
CA SER A 420 25.25 -10.05 28.95
C SER A 420 24.59 -9.95 27.56
N ASN A 421 24.99 -10.84 26.65
CA ASN A 421 24.33 -11.06 25.37
C ASN A 421 23.76 -12.49 25.31
N PHE A 422 23.00 -12.81 24.25
CA PHE A 422 22.40 -14.15 24.13
C PHE A 422 23.42 -15.27 23.91
N ARG A 423 24.61 -14.96 23.40
CA ARG A 423 25.71 -15.91 23.27
C ARG A 423 26.28 -16.32 24.63
N GLU A 424 26.53 -15.35 25.50
CA GLU A 424 27.08 -15.53 26.86
C GLU A 424 26.04 -16.17 27.80
N GLY A 425 24.77 -15.91 27.54
CA GLY A 425 23.66 -16.29 28.41
C GLY A 425 23.32 -15.20 29.42
N LEU A 426 22.04 -15.07 29.77
CA LEU A 426 21.56 -14.08 30.72
C LEU A 426 21.49 -14.69 32.12
N SER A 427 21.84 -13.90 33.14
CA SER A 427 21.55 -14.28 34.52
C SER A 427 20.04 -14.29 34.80
N VAL A 428 19.61 -14.96 35.88
CA VAL A 428 18.18 -15.04 36.27
C VAL A 428 17.56 -13.64 36.42
N LEU A 429 18.29 -12.69 37.01
CA LEU A 429 17.82 -11.31 37.18
C LEU A 429 17.71 -10.58 35.84
N GLU A 430 18.71 -10.69 34.96
CA GLU A 430 18.69 -10.08 33.63
C GLU A 430 17.56 -10.64 32.76
N TYR A 431 17.31 -11.95 32.85
CA TYR A 431 16.21 -12.59 32.15
C TYR A 431 14.86 -12.13 32.71
N PHE A 432 14.72 -12.05 34.04
CA PHE A 432 13.50 -11.56 34.67
C PHE A 432 13.17 -10.12 34.28
N ILE A 433 14.13 -9.19 34.32
CA ILE A 433 13.88 -7.80 33.92
C ILE A 433 13.51 -7.70 32.42
N SER A 434 14.11 -8.53 31.56
CA SER A 434 13.76 -8.62 30.15
C SER A 434 12.30 -9.04 29.91
N THR A 435 11.68 -9.80 30.81
CA THR A 435 10.32 -10.33 30.57
C THR A 435 9.25 -9.24 30.57
N HIS A 436 9.48 -8.13 31.28
CA HIS A 436 8.52 -7.02 31.38
C HIS A 436 8.23 -6.40 30.01
N GLY A 437 9.28 -6.04 29.27
CA GLY A 437 9.16 -5.47 27.93
C GLY A 437 8.56 -6.45 26.93
N ALA A 438 9.00 -7.72 26.97
CA ALA A 438 8.50 -8.77 26.07
C ALA A 438 7.00 -9.03 26.25
N ARG A 439 6.52 -9.13 27.50
CA ARG A 439 5.11 -9.37 27.82
C ARG A 439 4.24 -8.17 27.43
N LYS A 440 4.71 -6.95 27.69
CA LYS A 440 4.01 -5.72 27.27
C LYS A 440 3.86 -5.67 25.76
N GLY A 441 4.92 -5.98 25.00
CA GLY A 441 4.88 -6.02 23.54
C GLY A 441 3.85 -7.00 22.98
N LEU A 442 3.76 -8.21 23.55
CA LEU A 442 2.75 -9.21 23.15
C LEU A 442 1.32 -8.74 23.45
N ALA A 443 1.08 -8.15 24.63
CA ALA A 443 -0.23 -7.64 25.01
C ALA A 443 -0.66 -6.46 24.13
N ASP A 444 0.24 -5.51 23.88
CA ASP A 444 -0.02 -4.35 23.01
C ASP A 444 -0.32 -4.78 21.57
N THR A 445 0.38 -5.80 21.05
CA THR A 445 0.13 -6.35 19.71
C THR A 445 -1.28 -6.92 19.58
N ALA A 446 -1.72 -7.69 20.58
CA ALA A 446 -3.06 -8.28 20.58
C ALA A 446 -4.17 -7.23 20.70
N LEU A 447 -4.01 -6.23 21.58
CA LEU A 447 -5.01 -5.19 21.82
C LEU A 447 -5.12 -4.22 20.64
N ARG A 448 -3.99 -3.70 20.15
CA ARG A 448 -3.99 -2.60 19.17
C ARG A 448 -4.38 -3.03 17.76
N THR A 449 -4.31 -4.33 17.45
CA THR A 449 -4.83 -4.88 16.18
C THR A 449 -6.32 -4.56 16.02
N ALA A 450 -7.10 -4.54 17.11
CA ALA A 450 -8.52 -4.20 17.08
C ALA A 450 -8.74 -2.71 16.75
N ASP A 451 -7.90 -1.82 17.26
CA ASP A 451 -8.00 -0.37 17.06
C ASP A 451 -7.74 0.03 15.61
N SER A 452 -6.71 -0.57 14.99
CA SER A 452 -6.41 -0.36 13.57
C SER A 452 -7.56 -0.85 12.67
N GLY A 453 -8.09 -2.04 12.93
CA GLY A 453 -9.25 -2.56 12.21
C GLY A 453 -10.49 -1.67 12.38
N TYR A 454 -10.64 -1.04 13.54
CA TYR A 454 -11.73 -0.11 13.80
C TYR A 454 -11.56 1.23 13.06
N LEU A 455 -10.35 1.78 12.99
CA LEU A 455 -10.07 2.97 12.15
C LEU A 455 -10.34 2.65 10.67
N THR A 456 -9.79 1.56 10.16
CA THR A 456 -9.98 1.12 8.76
C THR A 456 -11.45 1.03 8.41
N ARG A 457 -12.25 0.44 9.31
CA ARG A 457 -13.70 0.38 9.16
C ARG A 457 -14.34 1.77 9.04
N ARG A 458 -13.99 2.71 9.93
CA ARG A 458 -14.54 4.08 9.87
C ARG A 458 -14.16 4.80 8.59
N LEU A 459 -12.93 4.60 8.12
CA LEU A 459 -12.46 5.14 6.84
C LEU A 459 -13.25 4.56 5.66
N VAL A 460 -13.52 3.25 5.66
CA VAL A 460 -14.39 2.63 4.64
C VAL A 460 -15.81 3.18 4.72
N ASP A 461 -16.36 3.31 5.92
CA ASP A 461 -17.73 3.78 6.12
C ASP A 461 -17.95 5.22 5.60
N VAL A 462 -16.94 6.10 5.70
CA VAL A 462 -17.02 7.48 5.19
C VAL A 462 -16.71 7.63 3.70
N SER A 463 -16.00 6.67 3.08
CA SER A 463 -15.47 6.82 1.72
C SER A 463 -15.99 5.78 0.71
N GLN A 464 -16.77 4.80 1.14
CA GLN A 464 -17.28 3.73 0.27
C GLN A 464 -18.09 4.21 -0.95
N ASP A 465 -18.69 5.40 -0.91
CA ASP A 465 -19.46 6.00 -2.01
C ASP A 465 -18.57 6.81 -2.98
N VAL A 466 -17.27 6.92 -2.69
CA VAL A 466 -16.31 7.67 -3.53
C VAL A 466 -15.77 6.78 -4.64
N ILE A 467 -16.42 6.90 -5.80
CA ILE A 467 -16.15 6.15 -7.03
C ILE A 467 -15.79 7.14 -8.14
N VAL A 468 -14.93 6.73 -9.08
CA VAL A 468 -14.69 7.51 -10.31
C VAL A 468 -15.91 7.41 -11.22
N ARG A 469 -16.57 8.52 -11.55
CA ARG A 469 -17.83 8.53 -12.34
C ARG A 469 -17.68 9.08 -13.76
N GLU A 470 -16.64 9.85 -14.01
CA GLU A 470 -16.39 10.48 -15.30
C GLU A 470 -14.89 10.63 -15.54
N VAL A 471 -14.48 10.87 -16.78
CA VAL A 471 -13.06 11.04 -17.13
C VAL A 471 -12.56 12.41 -16.66
N ASP A 472 -13.28 13.47 -17.03
CA ASP A 472 -12.91 14.84 -16.67
C ASP A 472 -14.13 15.63 -16.19
N CYS A 473 -13.98 16.38 -15.10
CA CYS A 473 -14.99 17.32 -14.60
C CYS A 473 -14.89 18.72 -15.22
N GLY A 474 -13.87 18.99 -16.06
CA GLY A 474 -13.67 20.27 -16.76
C GLY A 474 -13.16 21.43 -15.90
N THR A 475 -12.77 21.19 -14.64
CA THR A 475 -12.25 22.24 -13.76
C THR A 475 -10.80 22.59 -14.08
N ASP A 476 -10.51 23.89 -14.14
CA ASP A 476 -9.18 24.49 -14.22
C ASP A 476 -8.51 24.60 -12.84
N ARG A 477 -9.27 24.39 -11.75
CA ARG A 477 -8.77 24.52 -10.39
C ARG A 477 -7.73 23.44 -10.07
N GLY A 478 -6.52 23.89 -9.71
CA GLY A 478 -5.47 23.06 -9.15
C GLY A 478 -4.94 23.61 -7.84
N THR A 479 -4.25 22.73 -7.11
CA THR A 479 -3.49 23.09 -5.90
C THR A 479 -2.04 23.33 -6.32
N GLU A 480 -1.44 24.40 -5.82
CA GLU A 480 0.00 24.63 -5.97
C GLU A 480 0.77 23.67 -5.04
N MET A 481 1.72 22.94 -5.62
CA MET A 481 2.49 21.92 -4.92
C MET A 481 3.99 22.18 -5.13
N PRO A 482 4.78 22.30 -4.05
CA PRO A 482 6.22 22.49 -4.17
C PRO A 482 6.87 21.20 -4.71
N ILE A 483 7.84 21.35 -5.60
CA ILE A 483 8.61 20.24 -6.19
C ILE A 483 10.10 20.30 -5.87
N ALA A 484 10.62 21.48 -5.51
CA ALA A 484 12.01 21.66 -5.12
C ALA A 484 12.14 22.36 -3.77
N GLY A 485 13.23 22.06 -3.07
CA GLY A 485 13.72 22.81 -1.92
C GLY A 485 15.05 23.48 -2.27
N LEU A 486 15.31 24.62 -1.64
CA LEU A 486 16.56 25.35 -1.83
C LEU A 486 17.60 24.83 -0.83
N VAL A 487 18.63 24.14 -1.32
CA VAL A 487 19.74 23.60 -0.52
C VAL A 487 21.04 24.18 -1.06
N ASP A 488 21.78 24.90 -0.21
CA ASP A 488 23.05 25.57 -0.56
C ASP A 488 22.97 26.45 -1.83
N GLY A 489 21.83 27.11 -2.05
CA GLY A 489 21.61 27.98 -3.22
C GLY A 489 21.30 27.25 -4.53
N LYS A 490 21.15 25.91 -4.51
CA LYS A 490 20.68 25.11 -5.65
C LYS A 490 19.29 24.55 -5.37
N LEU A 491 18.46 24.50 -6.41
CA LEU A 491 17.18 23.81 -6.36
C LEU A 491 17.43 22.30 -6.42
N VAL A 492 16.99 21.60 -5.38
CA VAL A 492 17.08 20.15 -5.27
C VAL A 492 15.66 19.58 -5.21
N PRO A 493 15.34 18.50 -5.94
CA PRO A 493 14.04 17.86 -5.88
C PRO A 493 13.69 17.45 -4.44
N LEU A 494 12.43 17.58 -4.04
CA LEU A 494 11.98 17.14 -2.72
C LEU A 494 11.99 15.61 -2.62
N ASP A 495 12.36 15.07 -1.46
CA ASP A 495 12.42 13.61 -1.23
C ASP A 495 11.05 12.90 -1.38
N ASN A 496 9.95 13.64 -1.32
CA ASN A 496 8.59 13.11 -1.30
C ASN A 496 7.80 13.32 -2.61
N LEU A 497 8.49 13.61 -3.72
CA LEU A 497 7.83 13.81 -5.02
C LEU A 497 6.96 12.61 -5.43
N ASP A 498 7.42 11.40 -5.13
CA ASP A 498 6.74 10.13 -5.44
C ASP A 498 5.35 9.99 -4.80
N THR A 499 5.16 10.56 -3.61
CA THR A 499 3.93 10.45 -2.82
C THR A 499 3.05 11.70 -2.89
N SER A 500 3.65 12.84 -3.24
CA SER A 500 2.97 14.14 -3.27
C SER A 500 2.48 14.52 -4.66
N VAL A 501 3.37 14.60 -5.65
CA VAL A 501 3.10 15.23 -6.96
C VAL A 501 3.10 14.24 -8.12
N ALA A 502 3.99 13.25 -8.12
CA ALA A 502 4.04 12.22 -9.15
C ALA A 502 2.69 11.48 -9.24
N SER A 503 2.34 10.96 -10.41
CA SER A 503 1.05 10.31 -10.69
C SER A 503 -0.19 11.21 -10.58
N ARG A 504 -0.02 12.55 -10.66
CA ARG A 504 -1.08 13.55 -10.82
C ARG A 504 -1.08 14.14 -12.22
N VAL A 505 -2.09 14.96 -12.50
CA VAL A 505 -2.26 15.65 -13.79
C VAL A 505 -2.09 17.15 -13.59
N LEU A 506 -1.35 17.82 -14.48
CA LEU A 506 -1.19 19.27 -14.48
C LEU A 506 -2.53 19.98 -14.70
N SER A 507 -2.78 21.05 -13.94
CA SER A 507 -3.94 21.92 -14.18
C SER A 507 -3.64 23.13 -15.04
N HIS A 508 -2.39 23.61 -15.05
CA HIS A 508 -1.91 24.74 -15.84
C HIS A 508 -0.62 24.37 -16.56
N ASP A 509 -0.33 25.07 -17.65
CA ASP A 509 0.92 24.96 -18.38
C ASP A 509 2.12 25.31 -17.47
N VAL A 510 3.21 24.56 -17.61
CA VAL A 510 4.49 24.87 -16.95
C VAL A 510 5.36 25.62 -17.94
N GLU A 511 5.64 26.89 -17.65
CA GLU A 511 6.44 27.77 -18.49
C GLU A 511 7.77 28.12 -17.83
N VAL A 512 8.87 28.02 -18.58
CA VAL A 512 10.19 28.56 -18.18
C VAL A 512 10.68 29.48 -19.30
N GLY A 513 11.00 30.72 -18.94
CA GLY A 513 11.50 31.72 -19.91
C GLY A 513 10.49 32.05 -21.03
N GLY A 514 9.18 31.91 -20.78
CA GLY A 514 8.12 32.17 -21.78
C GLY A 514 7.88 31.05 -22.79
N LYS A 515 8.47 29.86 -22.59
CA LYS A 515 8.19 28.66 -23.38
C LYS A 515 7.45 27.63 -22.53
N VAL A 516 6.33 27.13 -23.04
CA VAL A 516 5.60 26.00 -22.44
C VAL A 516 6.45 24.73 -22.56
N ILE A 517 6.86 24.17 -21.43
CA ILE A 517 7.61 22.91 -21.34
C ILE A 517 6.64 21.72 -21.27
N ALA A 518 5.53 21.89 -20.56
CA ALA A 518 4.50 20.87 -20.38
C ALA A 518 3.11 21.53 -20.41
N PRO A 519 2.19 21.10 -21.29
CA PRO A 519 0.82 21.63 -21.32
C PRO A 519 -0.03 21.11 -20.15
N ALA A 520 -1.08 21.86 -19.83
CA ALA A 520 -2.14 21.43 -18.93
C ALA A 520 -2.75 20.10 -19.40
N GLY A 521 -3.02 19.20 -18.45
CA GLY A 521 -3.50 17.85 -18.75
C GLY A 521 -2.40 16.79 -18.92
N GLU A 522 -1.12 17.17 -18.96
CA GLU A 522 -0.01 16.20 -18.95
C GLU A 522 0.07 15.47 -17.59
N GLU A 523 0.35 14.17 -17.63
CA GLU A 523 0.58 13.34 -16.44
C GLU A 523 2.01 13.58 -15.90
N LEU A 524 2.11 13.78 -14.59
CA LEU A 524 3.38 14.02 -13.90
C LEU A 524 4.06 12.70 -13.53
N THR A 525 5.28 12.50 -14.02
CA THR A 525 6.15 11.37 -13.65
C THR A 525 7.38 11.89 -12.89
N THR A 526 8.02 11.04 -12.08
CA THR A 526 9.22 11.43 -11.32
C THR A 526 10.35 11.98 -12.22
N PRO A 527 10.71 11.33 -13.35
CA PRO A 527 11.75 11.87 -14.24
C PRO A 527 11.38 13.24 -14.80
N ARG A 528 10.09 13.46 -15.12
CA ARG A 528 9.60 14.73 -15.64
C ARG A 528 9.65 15.85 -14.61
N LEU A 529 9.37 15.53 -13.34
CA LEU A 529 9.49 16.48 -12.23
C LEU A 529 10.95 16.85 -11.97
N GLU A 530 11.88 15.90 -12.01
CA GLU A 530 13.32 16.16 -11.89
C GLU A 530 13.82 17.07 -13.01
N GLU A 531 13.33 16.89 -14.24
CA GLU A 531 13.59 17.80 -15.36
C GLU A 531 13.08 19.22 -15.09
N PHE A 532 11.87 19.37 -14.55
CA PHE A 532 11.34 20.69 -14.18
C PHE A 532 12.19 21.39 -13.13
N VAL A 533 12.67 20.65 -12.12
CA VAL A 533 13.58 21.19 -11.10
C VAL A 533 14.92 21.61 -11.72
N ALA A 534 15.46 20.81 -12.63
CA ALA A 534 16.70 21.14 -13.36
C ALA A 534 16.56 22.40 -14.23
N LEU A 535 15.35 22.69 -14.72
CA LEU A 535 15.00 23.91 -15.46
C LEU A 535 14.67 25.11 -14.55
N GLY A 536 14.71 24.94 -13.23
CA GLY A 536 14.51 26.01 -12.24
C GLY A 536 13.07 26.21 -11.77
N VAL A 537 12.18 25.23 -11.95
CA VAL A 537 10.79 25.29 -11.47
C VAL A 537 10.72 24.88 -9.99
N GLU A 538 10.15 25.74 -9.14
CA GLU A 538 10.02 25.49 -7.69
C GLU A 538 8.71 24.78 -7.31
N SER A 539 7.61 25.11 -8.00
CA SER A 539 6.27 24.58 -7.73
C SER A 539 5.52 24.31 -9.03
N VAL A 540 4.54 23.40 -8.98
CA VAL A 540 3.61 23.11 -10.09
C VAL A 540 2.17 23.15 -9.60
N ARG A 541 1.24 23.52 -10.49
CA ARG A 541 -0.20 23.44 -10.19
C ARG A 541 -0.77 22.14 -10.72
N ALA A 542 -1.17 21.26 -9.81
CA ALA A 542 -1.71 19.94 -10.14
C ALA A 542 -3.19 19.84 -9.76
N ARG A 543 -3.94 19.03 -10.52
CA ARG A 543 -5.33 18.67 -10.20
C ARG A 543 -5.35 17.76 -8.98
N THR A 544 -6.33 17.96 -8.11
CA THR A 544 -6.52 17.16 -6.89
C THR A 544 -7.97 16.75 -6.73
N VAL A 545 -8.23 15.68 -5.99
CA VAL A 545 -9.61 15.30 -5.66
C VAL A 545 -10.31 16.37 -4.82
N LEU A 546 -9.53 17.19 -4.09
CA LEU A 546 -10.03 18.30 -3.30
C LEU A 546 -10.62 19.42 -4.16
N THR A 547 -10.13 19.66 -5.38
CA THR A 547 -10.68 20.69 -6.31
C THR A 547 -11.76 20.16 -7.26
N CYS A 548 -11.96 18.83 -7.30
CA CYS A 548 -12.81 18.14 -8.26
C CYS A 548 -14.27 18.64 -8.30
N GLU A 549 -14.76 18.87 -9.52
CA GLU A 549 -16.11 19.40 -9.79
C GLU A 549 -17.19 18.38 -10.11
N SER A 550 -16.83 17.10 -10.07
CA SER A 550 -17.79 16.01 -10.28
C SER A 550 -18.97 16.07 -9.30
N LYS A 551 -20.17 15.86 -9.83
CA LYS A 551 -21.43 15.84 -9.05
C LYS A 551 -21.48 14.69 -8.06
N VAL A 552 -21.08 13.50 -8.51
CA VAL A 552 -21.09 12.26 -7.72
C VAL A 552 -19.69 11.65 -7.80
N GLY A 553 -19.05 11.42 -6.66
CA GLY A 553 -17.72 10.82 -6.62
C GLY A 553 -16.62 11.76 -7.14
N THR A 554 -15.76 11.28 -8.03
CA THR A 554 -14.67 12.07 -8.63
C THR A 554 -14.53 11.81 -10.13
N CYS A 555 -13.84 12.69 -10.84
CA CYS A 555 -13.33 12.40 -12.17
C CYS A 555 -11.94 11.74 -12.12
N ALA A 556 -11.58 11.05 -13.21
CA ALA A 556 -10.29 10.39 -13.36
C ALA A 556 -9.12 11.38 -13.35
N MET A 557 -9.25 12.50 -14.08
CA MET A 557 -8.17 13.50 -14.20
C MET A 557 -7.83 14.20 -12.87
N CYS A 558 -8.79 14.38 -11.96
CA CYS A 558 -8.52 14.94 -10.62
C CYS A 558 -7.89 13.93 -9.65
N PHE A 559 -8.09 12.63 -9.88
CA PHE A 559 -7.44 11.58 -9.08
C PHE A 559 -6.05 11.20 -9.63
N GLY A 560 -5.90 11.24 -10.96
CA GLY A 560 -4.70 10.88 -11.69
C GLY A 560 -4.55 9.37 -11.85
N LYS A 561 -3.31 8.91 -11.84
CA LYS A 561 -2.94 7.51 -12.08
C LYS A 561 -3.29 6.59 -10.90
N SER A 562 -3.77 5.39 -11.24
CA SER A 562 -3.99 4.30 -10.28
C SER A 562 -2.66 3.64 -9.96
N MET A 563 -2.33 3.65 -8.66
CA MET A 563 -1.07 3.11 -8.13
C MET A 563 -0.88 1.63 -8.42
N ALA A 564 -1.97 0.88 -8.61
CA ALA A 564 -1.87 -0.55 -8.82
C ALA A 564 -1.74 -0.95 -10.29
N THR A 565 -2.28 -0.15 -11.21
CA THR A 565 -2.22 -0.44 -12.64
C THR A 565 -1.02 0.20 -13.31
N GLY A 566 -0.62 1.39 -12.85
CA GLY A 566 0.38 2.19 -13.54
C GLY A 566 -0.22 3.14 -14.58
N ASN A 567 -1.55 3.15 -14.77
CA ASN A 567 -2.25 3.92 -15.79
C ASN A 567 -3.22 4.92 -15.14
N LEU A 568 -3.77 5.84 -15.95
CA LEU A 568 -4.90 6.68 -15.52
C LEU A 568 -6.01 5.80 -14.93
N VAL A 569 -6.64 6.27 -13.84
CA VAL A 569 -7.69 5.52 -13.15
C VAL A 569 -8.92 5.31 -14.06
N ASP A 570 -9.48 4.10 -14.03
CA ASP A 570 -10.65 3.76 -14.84
C ASP A 570 -11.95 4.31 -14.24
N VAL A 571 -12.91 4.64 -15.11
CA VAL A 571 -14.26 4.99 -14.67
C VAL A 571 -14.89 3.77 -14.01
N GLY A 572 -15.35 3.95 -12.77
CA GLY A 572 -15.92 2.90 -11.93
C GLY A 572 -14.99 2.37 -10.86
N GLU A 573 -13.72 2.77 -10.81
CA GLU A 573 -12.83 2.34 -9.73
C GLU A 573 -13.28 2.91 -8.37
N ALA A 574 -13.40 2.02 -7.37
CA ALA A 574 -13.83 2.36 -6.02
C ALA A 574 -12.67 2.93 -5.18
N ILE A 575 -12.17 4.10 -5.57
CA ILE A 575 -10.98 4.73 -4.99
C ILE A 575 -11.10 5.02 -3.49
N GLY A 576 -12.32 5.23 -2.96
CA GLY A 576 -12.52 5.45 -1.52
C GLY A 576 -12.18 4.22 -0.69
N ILE A 577 -12.56 3.02 -1.15
CA ILE A 577 -12.20 1.76 -0.49
C ILE A 577 -10.68 1.56 -0.52
N ILE A 578 -10.05 1.86 -1.66
CA ILE A 578 -8.58 1.75 -1.82
C ILE A 578 -7.88 2.73 -0.86
N ALA A 579 -8.35 3.97 -0.78
CA ALA A 579 -7.81 4.98 0.13
C ALA A 579 -7.94 4.54 1.60
N ALA A 580 -9.12 4.06 2.00
CA ALA A 580 -9.37 3.59 3.35
C ALA A 580 -8.47 2.40 3.74
N GLN A 581 -8.27 1.45 2.84
CA GLN A 581 -7.36 0.31 3.05
C GLN A 581 -5.90 0.77 3.10
N SER A 582 -5.49 1.66 2.20
CA SER A 582 -4.11 2.17 2.11
C SER A 582 -3.68 2.98 3.34
N ILE A 583 -4.64 3.62 4.03
CA ILE A 583 -4.41 4.32 5.30
C ILE A 583 -4.52 3.33 6.48
N GLY A 584 -5.50 2.41 6.42
CA GLY A 584 -5.82 1.48 7.49
C GLY A 584 -4.80 0.37 7.69
N GLU A 585 -4.32 -0.27 6.62
CA GLU A 585 -3.38 -1.40 6.69
C GLU A 585 -2.07 -1.02 7.39
N PRO A 586 -1.39 0.08 7.01
CA PRO A 586 -0.23 0.54 7.74
C PRO A 586 -0.55 1.05 9.15
N GLY A 587 -1.80 1.44 9.44
CA GLY A 587 -2.26 1.74 10.80
C GLY A 587 -2.03 0.58 11.76
N THR A 588 -2.10 -0.66 11.28
CA THR A 588 -1.76 -1.86 12.05
C THR A 588 -0.26 -1.90 12.33
N GLN A 589 0.55 -1.58 11.33
CA GLN A 589 2.01 -1.51 11.46
C GLN A 589 2.44 -0.38 12.42
N LEU A 590 1.77 0.79 12.39
CA LEU A 590 2.01 1.90 13.32
C LEU A 590 1.82 1.47 14.78
N THR A 591 0.82 0.63 15.02
CA THR A 591 0.57 0.09 16.36
C THR A 591 1.53 -1.00 16.78
N MET A 592 2.06 -1.77 15.82
CA MET A 592 2.99 -2.87 16.05
C MET A 592 4.45 -2.40 16.14
N ARG A 593 4.89 -1.39 15.38
CA ARG A 593 6.29 -0.88 15.39
C ARG A 593 6.72 -0.25 16.71
N THR A 594 5.78 0.16 17.56
CA THR A 594 6.06 0.47 18.98
C THR A 594 6.76 -0.66 19.73
N PHE A 595 6.78 -1.89 19.19
CA PHE A 595 7.54 -3.04 19.68
C PHE A 595 9.07 -2.83 19.63
N HIS A 596 9.60 -2.18 18.59
CA HIS A 596 11.06 -2.03 18.42
C HIS A 596 11.63 -0.85 19.20
N THR A 597 10.82 0.20 19.40
CA THR A 597 11.17 1.38 20.20
C THR A 597 10.77 1.25 21.66
N GLY A 598 9.80 0.40 22.01
CA GLY A 598 9.31 0.17 23.38
C GLY A 598 10.32 -0.43 24.37
N GLY A 599 11.59 -0.58 23.99
CA GLY A 599 12.71 -0.96 24.84
C GLY A 599 13.91 0.00 24.83
N VAL A 600 13.89 1.06 24.01
CA VAL A 600 15.01 2.01 23.84
C VAL A 600 14.49 3.43 24.02
N ALA A 601 15.24 4.27 24.76
CA ALA A 601 14.87 5.65 25.09
C ALA A 601 14.56 6.49 23.82
N GLY A 602 13.42 7.18 23.80
CA GLY A 602 13.06 8.13 22.75
C GLY A 602 11.85 8.99 23.18
N GLU A 603 11.69 10.15 22.53
CA GLU A 603 10.65 11.15 22.83
C GLU A 603 9.23 10.56 22.88
N ASP A 604 8.41 11.13 23.77
CA ASP A 604 7.11 10.63 24.22
C ASP A 604 6.15 10.28 23.05
N ILE A 605 5.80 9.00 22.96
CA ILE A 605 5.19 8.29 21.82
C ILE A 605 3.68 8.59 21.69
N THR A 606 3.28 9.86 21.74
CA THR A 606 1.88 10.28 21.49
C THR A 606 1.58 10.49 19.99
N HIS A 607 2.55 10.25 19.10
CA HIS A 607 2.53 10.63 17.69
C HIS A 607 2.10 9.54 16.68
N GLY A 608 1.65 8.35 17.11
CA GLY A 608 1.26 7.26 16.21
C GLY A 608 -0.21 7.27 15.77
N LEU A 609 -0.85 6.10 15.79
CA LEU A 609 -2.27 5.92 15.46
C LEU A 609 -3.24 6.87 16.21
N PRO A 610 -3.07 7.17 17.52
CA PRO A 610 -3.95 8.11 18.22
C PRO A 610 -4.02 9.49 17.58
N ARG A 611 -2.89 10.01 17.07
CA ARG A 611 -2.83 11.30 16.39
C ARG A 611 -3.56 11.25 15.06
N VAL A 612 -3.41 10.17 14.29
CA VAL A 612 -4.17 9.94 13.04
C VAL A 612 -5.68 9.91 13.31
N VAL A 613 -6.11 9.21 14.36
CA VAL A 613 -7.52 9.16 14.77
C VAL A 613 -8.01 10.55 15.21
N GLU A 614 -7.20 11.30 15.95
CA GLU A 614 -7.53 12.67 16.38
C GLU A 614 -7.76 13.61 15.19
N LEU A 615 -6.88 13.54 14.19
CA LEU A 615 -6.95 14.33 12.94
C LEU A 615 -8.20 13.97 12.13
N PHE A 616 -8.46 12.68 11.87
CA PHE A 616 -9.64 12.26 11.11
C PHE A 616 -10.97 12.45 11.86
N GLU A 617 -10.96 12.51 13.18
CA GLU A 617 -12.14 12.87 13.97
C GLU A 617 -12.29 14.39 14.15
N ALA A 618 -11.39 15.20 13.57
CA ALA A 618 -11.36 16.66 13.71
C ALA A 618 -11.52 17.13 15.17
N ARG A 619 -10.84 16.42 16.09
CA ARG A 619 -10.82 16.75 17.52
C ARG A 619 -9.81 17.86 17.78
N THR A 620 -10.13 18.75 18.72
CA THR A 620 -9.18 19.77 19.18
C THR A 620 -8.01 19.08 19.88
N PRO A 621 -6.76 19.33 19.45
CA PRO A 621 -5.59 18.64 19.98
C PRO A 621 -5.27 19.04 21.41
N LYS A 622 -4.53 18.18 22.11
CA LYS A 622 -3.93 18.55 23.41
C LYS A 622 -2.71 19.45 23.16
N GLY A 623 -2.63 20.57 23.86
CA GLY A 623 -1.55 21.55 23.65
C GLY A 623 -1.71 22.32 22.34
N VAL A 624 -2.88 22.93 22.15
CA VAL A 624 -3.18 23.76 20.96
C VAL A 624 -2.19 24.92 20.87
N ALA A 625 -1.51 25.01 19.73
CA ALA A 625 -0.76 26.19 19.36
C ALA A 625 -1.70 27.20 18.68
N PRO A 626 -1.86 28.42 19.22
CA PRO A 626 -2.62 29.46 18.54
C PRO A 626 -1.93 29.86 17.23
N ILE A 627 -2.76 30.13 16.22
CA ILE A 627 -2.36 30.72 14.95
C ILE A 627 -2.88 32.16 14.87
N SER A 628 -2.13 33.04 14.20
CA SER A 628 -2.52 34.44 14.09
C SER A 628 -3.80 34.60 13.25
N GLU A 629 -4.75 35.42 13.71
CA GLU A 629 -5.97 35.75 12.96
C GLU A 629 -5.75 36.89 11.96
N VAL A 630 -4.71 37.69 12.19
CA VAL A 630 -4.40 38.92 11.45
C VAL A 630 -2.90 39.00 11.17
N ALA A 631 -2.51 39.68 10.11
CA ALA A 631 -1.11 40.00 9.85
C ALA A 631 -0.71 41.24 10.66
N GLY A 632 0.48 41.22 11.26
CA GLY A 632 0.92 42.32 12.10
C GLY A 632 2.19 42.03 12.89
N ARG A 633 2.55 42.94 13.80
CA ARG A 633 3.72 42.78 14.67
C ARG A 633 3.34 42.18 16.01
N VAL A 634 4.14 41.24 16.50
CA VAL A 634 3.90 40.61 17.80
C VAL A 634 4.59 41.39 18.90
N ARG A 635 3.86 41.64 19.98
CA ARG A 635 4.35 42.14 21.27
C ARG A 635 4.16 41.08 22.33
N ILE A 636 5.24 40.69 23.01
CA ILE A 636 5.21 39.67 24.05
C ILE A 636 5.09 40.33 25.43
N ASP A 637 4.00 40.06 26.14
CA ASP A 637 3.75 40.55 27.50
C ASP A 637 3.76 39.39 28.51
N ASP A 638 4.75 39.39 29.41
CA ASP A 638 4.99 38.33 30.39
C ASP A 638 4.43 38.71 31.77
N THR A 639 3.20 38.26 32.07
CA THR A 639 2.63 38.39 33.43
C THR A 639 3.12 37.29 34.38
N ASP A 640 2.91 37.42 35.70
CA ASP A 640 3.41 36.46 36.71
C ASP A 640 3.00 34.99 36.45
N LYS A 641 1.79 34.75 35.93
CA LYS A 641 1.26 33.39 35.70
C LYS A 641 1.13 32.97 34.24
N THR A 642 1.03 33.90 33.30
CA THR A 642 0.74 33.63 31.88
C THR A 642 1.57 34.52 30.97
N ARG A 643 1.97 34.00 29.81
CA ARG A 643 2.57 34.81 28.74
C ARG A 643 1.46 35.20 27.77
N LYS A 644 1.36 36.47 27.38
CA LYS A 644 0.41 36.94 26.37
C LYS A 644 1.19 37.33 25.12
N LEU A 645 0.80 36.77 23.98
CA LEU A 645 1.31 37.18 22.67
C LEU A 645 0.26 38.11 22.06
N ILE A 646 0.57 39.39 21.93
CA ILE A 646 -0.34 40.40 21.40
C ILE A 646 0.05 40.68 19.96
N VAL A 647 -0.83 40.40 19.00
CA VAL A 647 -0.62 40.75 17.60
C VAL A 647 -1.24 42.11 17.35
N VAL A 648 -0.42 43.09 16.96
CA VAL A 648 -0.84 44.43 16.57
C VAL A 648 -1.02 44.45 15.05
N PRO A 649 -2.26 44.55 14.53
CA PRO A 649 -2.54 44.48 13.10
C PRO A 649 -1.90 45.65 12.32
N ASP A 650 -1.46 45.39 11.09
CA ASP A 650 -0.91 46.44 10.22
C ASP A 650 -1.96 47.44 9.72
N ASP A 651 -3.23 47.02 9.66
CA ASP A 651 -4.36 47.81 9.16
C ASP A 651 -4.98 48.75 10.22
N GLY A 652 -4.45 48.73 11.45
CA GLY A 652 -4.95 49.53 12.56
C GLY A 652 -6.21 48.98 13.23
N ALA A 653 -6.60 47.74 12.95
CA ALA A 653 -7.65 47.04 13.68
C ALA A 653 -7.27 46.77 15.15
N GLU A 654 -8.22 46.28 15.95
CA GLU A 654 -8.00 46.00 17.37
C GLU A 654 -6.90 44.95 17.61
N GLU A 655 -6.06 45.19 18.64
CA GLU A 655 -5.01 44.24 19.05
C GLU A 655 -5.62 42.91 19.52
N ILE A 656 -5.06 41.79 19.05
CA ILE A 656 -5.52 40.45 19.41
C ILE A 656 -4.52 39.80 20.36
N ALA A 657 -4.97 39.43 21.57
CA ALA A 657 -4.12 38.82 22.58
C ALA A 657 -4.34 37.30 22.71
N TYR A 658 -3.27 36.52 22.56
CA TYR A 658 -3.24 35.08 22.71
C TYR A 658 -2.57 34.68 24.04
N PRO A 659 -3.32 34.17 25.03
CA PRO A 659 -2.73 33.67 26.27
C PRO A 659 -2.06 32.31 26.05
N VAL A 660 -0.77 32.21 26.37
CA VAL A 660 0.04 30.99 26.27
C VAL A 660 0.75 30.68 27.60
N SER A 661 1.07 29.41 27.83
CA SER A 661 1.82 29.00 29.02
C SER A 661 3.28 29.44 28.91
N LYS A 662 3.88 29.93 30.01
CA LYS A 662 5.32 30.27 30.08
C LYS A 662 6.25 29.10 29.79
N ARG A 663 5.76 27.85 29.94
CA ARG A 663 6.53 26.64 29.59
C ARG A 663 6.56 26.34 28.10
N SER A 664 5.72 27.02 27.31
CA SER A 664 5.64 26.79 25.86
C SER A 664 6.83 27.43 25.18
N ARG A 665 7.47 26.68 24.27
CA ARG A 665 8.53 27.21 23.42
C ARG A 665 7.91 28.08 22.33
N LEU A 666 8.34 29.33 22.23
CA LEU A 666 7.89 30.26 21.19
C LEU A 666 8.57 29.92 19.86
N LEU A 667 7.86 30.12 18.76
CA LEU A 667 8.41 30.05 17.40
C LEU A 667 8.79 31.44 16.86
N ILE A 668 8.29 32.48 17.52
CA ILE A 668 8.44 33.88 17.13
C ILE A 668 9.24 34.67 18.18
N GLU A 669 9.80 35.79 17.74
CA GLU A 669 10.50 36.76 18.58
C GLU A 669 9.66 38.01 18.84
N ASP A 670 9.99 38.76 19.88
CA ASP A 670 9.30 40.03 20.18
C ASP A 670 9.61 41.06 19.09
N GLY A 671 8.57 41.72 18.58
CA GLY A 671 8.67 42.65 17.45
C GLY A 671 8.72 42.00 16.07
N ALA A 672 8.68 40.65 15.97
CA ALA A 672 8.58 39.95 14.70
C ALA A 672 7.25 40.23 13.99
N HIS A 673 7.29 40.26 12.67
CA HIS A 673 6.08 40.35 11.84
C HIS A 673 5.55 38.95 11.56
N VAL A 674 4.26 38.73 11.77
CA VAL A 674 3.58 37.45 11.54
C VAL A 674 2.52 37.58 10.47
N ALA A 675 2.40 36.55 9.64
CA ALA A 675 1.34 36.43 8.64
C ALA A 675 0.06 35.82 9.24
N VAL A 676 -1.06 35.98 8.51
CA VAL A 676 -2.32 35.32 8.86
C VAL A 676 -2.12 33.80 8.86
N GLY A 677 -2.56 33.15 9.94
CA GLY A 677 -2.45 31.70 10.14
C GLY A 677 -1.09 31.21 10.59
N GLU A 678 -0.12 32.10 10.84
CA GLU A 678 1.20 31.72 11.33
C GLU A 678 1.16 31.20 12.76
N GLN A 679 1.88 30.11 13.02
CA GLN A 679 1.90 29.42 14.31
C GLN A 679 2.84 30.13 15.29
N LEU A 680 2.33 30.51 16.47
CA LEU A 680 3.08 31.35 17.41
C LEU A 680 3.97 30.55 18.39
N ILE A 681 3.57 29.32 18.73
CA ILE A 681 4.29 28.46 19.69
C ILE A 681 4.43 27.05 19.14
N VAL A 682 5.41 26.29 19.64
CA VAL A 682 5.53 24.86 19.34
C VAL A 682 4.31 24.11 19.89
N GLY A 683 3.59 23.40 19.02
CA GLY A 683 2.41 22.62 19.39
C GLY A 683 1.59 22.19 18.18
N ALA A 684 0.41 21.63 18.43
CA ALA A 684 -0.51 21.20 17.38
C ALA A 684 -1.52 22.29 17.05
N VAL A 685 -1.75 22.55 15.76
CA VAL A 685 -2.75 23.52 15.30
C VAL A 685 -4.14 22.86 15.30
N ASP A 686 -5.19 23.59 15.69
CA ASP A 686 -6.58 23.11 15.61
C ASP A 686 -7.12 23.31 14.17
N PRO A 687 -7.50 22.23 13.45
CA PRO A 687 -8.08 22.32 12.11
C PRO A 687 -9.31 23.23 12.01
N LYS A 688 -10.08 23.39 13.09
CA LYS A 688 -11.25 24.28 13.11
C LYS A 688 -10.85 25.76 13.08
N GLN A 689 -9.73 26.10 13.72
CA GLN A 689 -9.17 27.45 13.63
C GLN A 689 -8.63 27.72 12.22
N VAL A 690 -7.95 26.73 11.63
CA VAL A 690 -7.48 26.82 10.23
C VAL A 690 -8.64 27.05 9.26
N LEU A 691 -9.75 26.32 9.40
CA LEU A 691 -10.93 26.51 8.56
C LEU A 691 -11.51 27.92 8.70
N ARG A 692 -11.59 28.43 9.93
CA ARG A 692 -12.18 29.76 10.20
C ARG A 692 -11.30 30.90 9.67
N ILE A 693 -9.98 30.77 9.77
CA ILE A 693 -9.02 31.84 9.49
C ILE A 693 -8.51 31.79 8.04
N LEU A 694 -8.06 30.61 7.60
CA LEU A 694 -7.42 30.41 6.29
C LEU A 694 -8.37 29.79 5.24
N GLY A 695 -9.55 29.35 5.66
CA GLY A 695 -10.57 28.80 4.78
C GLY A 695 -10.44 27.31 4.48
N GLN A 696 -11.33 26.82 3.62
CA GLN A 696 -11.51 25.38 3.36
C GLN A 696 -10.27 24.72 2.76
N ARG A 697 -9.63 25.37 1.79
CA ARG A 697 -8.49 24.78 1.07
C ARG A 697 -7.30 24.56 2.02
N ALA A 698 -7.02 25.56 2.84
CA ALA A 698 -5.94 25.50 3.81
C ALA A 698 -6.14 24.39 4.84
N VAL A 699 -7.36 24.22 5.38
CA VAL A 699 -7.61 23.13 6.34
C VAL A 699 -7.49 21.74 5.69
N GLN A 700 -7.88 21.59 4.43
CA GLN A 700 -7.74 20.31 3.72
C GLN A 700 -6.27 19.94 3.52
N MET A 701 -5.46 20.90 3.07
CA MET A 701 -4.02 20.72 2.91
C MET A 701 -3.32 20.45 4.25
N HIS A 702 -3.67 21.23 5.27
CA HIS A 702 -3.16 21.04 6.63
C HIS A 702 -3.45 19.63 7.17
N LEU A 703 -4.70 19.13 7.03
CA LEU A 703 -5.04 17.77 7.46
C LEU A 703 -4.26 16.72 6.67
N ALA A 704 -4.15 16.87 5.35
CA ALA A 704 -3.42 15.92 4.51
C ALA A 704 -1.93 15.86 4.91
N GLU A 705 -1.30 17.02 5.07
CA GLU A 705 0.10 17.14 5.47
C GLU A 705 0.35 16.58 6.88
N GLN A 706 -0.49 16.92 7.86
CA GLN A 706 -0.31 16.45 9.24
C GLN A 706 -0.47 14.93 9.36
N VAL A 707 -1.43 14.33 8.64
CA VAL A 707 -1.57 12.88 8.59
C VAL A 707 -0.34 12.26 7.92
N GLN A 708 0.12 12.84 6.81
CA GLN A 708 1.28 12.35 6.08
C GLN A 708 2.57 12.41 6.88
N LEU A 709 2.79 13.49 7.66
CA LEU A 709 3.92 13.62 8.58
C LEU A 709 3.95 12.49 9.62
N VAL A 710 2.78 12.11 10.16
CA VAL A 710 2.70 10.98 11.10
C VAL A 710 3.13 9.67 10.44
N TYR A 711 2.63 9.35 9.25
CA TYR A 711 3.03 8.13 8.53
C TYR A 711 4.51 8.13 8.13
N ARG A 712 5.03 9.27 7.65
CA ARG A 712 6.45 9.45 7.29
C ARG A 712 7.38 9.30 8.49
N SER A 713 7.03 9.88 9.64
CA SER A 713 7.82 9.74 10.88
C SER A 713 7.98 8.28 11.32
N GLN A 714 7.07 7.42 10.88
CA GLN A 714 7.03 6.00 11.19
C GLN A 714 7.58 5.14 10.05
N GLY A 715 8.14 5.75 9.00
CA GLY A 715 8.72 5.05 7.85
C GLY A 715 7.68 4.30 7.02
N VAL A 716 6.47 4.84 6.90
CA VAL A 716 5.41 4.33 6.03
C VAL A 716 5.17 5.34 4.90
N SER A 717 5.23 4.86 3.65
CA SER A 717 4.95 5.67 2.46
C SER A 717 3.54 5.37 1.94
N ILE A 718 2.71 6.41 1.87
CA ILE A 718 1.34 6.41 1.33
C ILE A 718 1.25 7.63 0.41
N HIS A 719 0.58 7.50 -0.73
CA HIS A 719 0.34 8.64 -1.59
C HIS A 719 -0.74 9.59 -1.03
N ASP A 720 -0.48 10.89 -1.08
CA ASP A 720 -1.33 11.95 -0.51
C ASP A 720 -2.77 11.93 -1.05
N LYS A 721 -3.00 11.47 -2.30
CA LYS A 721 -4.34 11.36 -2.91
C LYS A 721 -5.31 10.52 -2.08
N HIS A 722 -4.82 9.49 -1.38
CA HIS A 722 -5.66 8.66 -0.51
C HIS A 722 -6.16 9.45 0.69
N ILE A 723 -5.30 10.26 1.30
CA ILE A 723 -5.67 11.12 2.43
C ILE A 723 -6.63 12.21 1.95
N GLU A 724 -6.36 12.82 0.79
CA GLU A 724 -7.23 13.82 0.18
C GLU A 724 -8.65 13.29 -0.08
N VAL A 725 -8.80 12.04 -0.52
CA VAL A 725 -10.11 11.41 -0.71
C VAL A 725 -10.91 11.39 0.60
N ILE A 726 -10.27 11.05 1.72
CA ILE A 726 -10.93 11.04 3.04
C ILE A 726 -11.23 12.47 3.52
N VAL A 727 -10.25 13.37 3.41
CA VAL A 727 -10.39 14.77 3.83
C VAL A 727 -11.48 15.50 3.04
N ARG A 728 -11.66 15.17 1.76
CA ARG A 728 -12.78 15.66 0.95
C ARG A 728 -14.13 15.31 1.57
N GLN A 729 -14.28 14.10 2.13
CA GLN A 729 -15.53 13.67 2.76
C GLN A 729 -15.79 14.38 4.10
N MET A 730 -14.73 14.81 4.81
CA MET A 730 -14.85 15.55 6.07
C MET A 730 -15.44 16.97 5.89
N LEU A 731 -15.38 17.54 4.68
CA LEU A 731 -15.83 18.90 4.33
C LEU A 731 -16.90 18.92 3.23
N LYS A 732 -17.72 17.87 3.15
CA LYS A 732 -18.77 17.73 2.14
C LYS A 732 -20.00 18.61 2.41
N ARG A 733 -20.17 19.13 3.63
CA ARG A 733 -21.38 19.83 4.08
C ARG A 733 -21.17 21.29 4.46
N VAL A 734 -22.25 22.05 4.33
CA VAL A 734 -22.36 23.48 4.65
C VAL A 734 -23.50 23.66 5.64
N THR A 735 -23.29 24.46 6.67
CA THR A 735 -24.35 24.90 7.58
C THR A 735 -24.92 26.21 7.06
N ILE A 736 -26.22 26.26 6.84
CA ILE A 736 -26.92 27.47 6.36
C ILE A 736 -26.97 28.50 7.49
N ILE A 737 -26.55 29.73 7.20
CA ILE A 737 -26.62 30.87 8.12
C ILE A 737 -27.87 31.69 7.79
N ASP A 738 -28.04 31.99 6.50
CA ASP A 738 -29.16 32.75 5.97
C ASP A 738 -29.74 31.97 4.79
N SER A 739 -31.07 31.77 4.80
CA SER A 739 -31.78 31.06 3.75
C SER A 739 -31.88 31.87 2.46
N GLY A 740 -31.77 33.20 2.52
CA GLY A 740 -32.11 34.06 1.39
C GLY A 740 -33.50 33.71 0.84
N ASP A 741 -33.62 33.63 -0.48
CA ASP A 741 -34.82 33.19 -1.20
C ASP A 741 -34.80 31.69 -1.57
N SER A 742 -33.88 30.91 -0.99
CA SER A 742 -33.81 29.46 -1.20
C SER A 742 -34.81 28.69 -0.32
N GLU A 743 -35.02 27.41 -0.63
CA GLU A 743 -35.86 26.52 0.19
C GLU A 743 -35.17 26.02 1.47
N PHE A 744 -33.91 26.42 1.74
CA PHE A 744 -33.15 25.92 2.88
C PHE A 744 -33.58 26.56 4.20
N LEU A 745 -33.45 25.80 5.30
CA LEU A 745 -33.69 26.32 6.64
C LEU A 745 -32.38 26.82 7.29
N ALA A 746 -32.46 27.95 8.00
CA ALA A 746 -31.33 28.45 8.78
C ALA A 746 -30.91 27.44 9.86
N GLY A 747 -29.61 27.13 9.93
CA GLY A 747 -29.04 26.11 10.80
C GLY A 747 -29.09 24.68 10.23
N GLU A 748 -29.73 24.47 9.08
CA GLU A 748 -29.74 23.17 8.40
C GLU A 748 -28.36 22.82 7.83
N LEU A 749 -28.04 21.53 7.82
CA LEU A 749 -26.77 21.01 7.33
C LEU A 749 -26.98 20.32 5.97
N ILE A 750 -26.63 21.01 4.89
CA ILE A 750 -26.86 20.58 3.51
C ILE A 750 -25.56 20.13 2.83
N GLU A 751 -25.65 19.27 1.83
CA GLU A 751 -24.49 18.95 0.98
C GLU A 751 -24.07 20.17 0.16
N ARG A 752 -22.76 20.45 0.11
CA ARG A 752 -22.21 21.62 -0.59
C ARG A 752 -22.68 21.74 -2.04
N ARG A 753 -22.77 20.61 -2.76
CA ARG A 753 -23.19 20.61 -4.16
C ARG A 753 -24.67 20.95 -4.35
N ALA A 754 -25.53 20.48 -3.44
CA ALA A 754 -26.93 20.86 -3.42
C ALA A 754 -27.07 22.36 -3.11
N PHE A 755 -26.30 22.86 -2.14
CA PHE A 755 -26.24 24.29 -1.81
C PHE A 755 -25.80 25.15 -3.00
N GLU A 756 -24.72 24.77 -3.70
CA GLU A 756 -24.23 25.49 -4.88
C GLU A 756 -25.21 25.45 -6.06
N ALA A 757 -25.85 24.31 -6.30
CA ALA A 757 -26.82 24.15 -7.38
C ALA A 757 -28.07 25.00 -7.13
N GLU A 758 -28.58 24.99 -5.90
CA GLU A 758 -29.76 25.77 -5.53
C GLU A 758 -29.48 27.27 -5.54
N ASN A 759 -28.33 27.71 -5.00
CA ASN A 759 -27.94 29.12 -5.10
C ASN A 759 -27.79 29.58 -6.55
N ARG A 760 -27.23 28.74 -7.42
CA ARG A 760 -27.13 29.07 -8.86
C ARG A 760 -28.51 29.22 -9.50
N ARG A 761 -29.47 28.38 -9.11
CA ARG A 761 -30.88 28.47 -9.55
C ARG A 761 -31.53 29.78 -9.08
N VAL A 762 -31.47 30.07 -7.79
CA VAL A 762 -32.04 31.29 -7.19
C VAL A 762 -31.47 32.56 -7.83
N VAL A 763 -30.15 32.60 -8.04
CA VAL A 763 -29.50 33.74 -8.72
C VAL A 763 -29.95 33.86 -10.18
N SER A 764 -30.13 32.74 -10.89
CA SER A 764 -30.65 32.76 -12.26
C SER A 764 -32.10 33.24 -12.37
N GLU A 765 -32.87 33.10 -11.29
CA GLU A 765 -34.23 33.62 -11.15
C GLU A 765 -34.27 35.07 -10.63
N GLY A 766 -33.11 35.67 -10.33
CA GLY A 766 -32.98 37.05 -9.85
C GLY A 766 -33.19 37.23 -8.34
N GLY A 767 -33.24 36.13 -7.57
CA GLY A 767 -33.38 36.15 -6.12
C GLY A 767 -32.05 36.25 -5.35
N THR A 768 -32.16 36.36 -4.03
CA THR A 768 -31.03 36.43 -3.11
C THR A 768 -30.54 35.02 -2.75
N PRO A 769 -29.28 34.65 -3.04
CA PRO A 769 -28.77 33.32 -2.72
C PRO A 769 -28.65 33.11 -1.21
N ALA A 770 -28.73 31.85 -0.78
CA ALA A 770 -28.49 31.48 0.60
C ALA A 770 -27.02 31.68 0.99
N ALA A 771 -26.78 32.10 2.24
CA ALA A 771 -25.44 32.18 2.81
C ALA A 771 -25.19 30.99 3.74
N GLY A 772 -24.05 30.32 3.58
CA GLY A 772 -23.69 29.16 4.38
C GLY A 772 -22.21 29.13 4.71
N ARG A 773 -21.86 28.53 5.86
CA ARG A 773 -20.47 28.28 6.26
C ARG A 773 -20.11 26.80 6.09
N PRO A 774 -18.92 26.48 5.53
CA PRO A 774 -18.43 25.11 5.50
C PRO A 774 -18.31 24.54 6.92
N GLU A 775 -18.70 23.27 7.10
CA GLU A 775 -18.62 22.58 8.39
C GLU A 775 -17.58 21.45 8.29
N LEU A 776 -16.52 21.52 9.11
CA LEU A 776 -15.56 20.41 9.26
C LEU A 776 -16.13 19.36 10.22
N MET A 777 -16.30 18.14 9.73
CA MET A 777 -16.79 17.01 10.52
C MET A 777 -15.74 15.91 10.62
N GLY A 778 -15.66 15.28 11.80
CA GLY A 778 -14.94 14.02 11.95
C GLY A 778 -15.59 12.91 11.12
N ILE A 779 -14.80 11.92 10.70
CA ILE A 779 -15.24 10.82 9.83
C ILE A 779 -16.46 10.07 10.39
N THR A 780 -16.58 9.92 11.71
CA THR A 780 -17.73 9.25 12.33
C THR A 780 -19.03 10.06 12.17
N LYS A 781 -18.96 11.39 12.30
CA LYS A 781 -20.12 12.28 12.11
C LYS A 781 -20.47 12.37 10.62
N ALA A 782 -19.46 12.44 9.76
CA ALA A 782 -19.63 12.46 8.30
C ALA A 782 -20.32 11.18 7.79
N SER A 783 -19.93 9.99 8.27
CA SER A 783 -20.55 8.72 7.85
C SER A 783 -22.02 8.55 8.27
N LEU A 784 -22.44 9.22 9.35
CA LEU A 784 -23.85 9.24 9.79
C LEU A 784 -24.70 10.21 8.97
N ALA A 785 -24.06 11.23 8.38
CA ALA A 785 -24.69 12.23 7.54
C ALA A 785 -24.64 11.83 6.05
N THR A 786 -24.83 10.54 5.75
CA THR A 786 -25.02 10.05 4.36
C THR A 786 -26.46 10.25 3.91
N GLU A 787 -26.69 10.40 2.61
CA GLU A 787 -28.05 10.51 2.04
C GLU A 787 -28.81 9.18 2.10
N SER A 788 -28.12 8.06 1.91
CA SER A 788 -28.71 6.74 2.04
C SER A 788 -29.02 6.40 3.49
N TRP A 789 -30.31 6.29 3.81
CA TRP A 789 -30.76 5.84 5.12
C TRP A 789 -30.48 4.35 5.37
N LEU A 790 -30.42 3.51 4.31
CA LEU A 790 -30.03 2.10 4.44
C LEU A 790 -28.58 1.96 4.90
N SER A 791 -27.69 2.75 4.29
CA SER A 791 -26.27 2.79 4.65
C SER A 791 -26.08 3.29 6.08
N ALA A 792 -26.72 4.42 6.45
CA ALA A 792 -26.64 4.98 7.81
C ALA A 792 -27.15 3.98 8.87
N ALA A 793 -28.29 3.32 8.61
CA ALA A 793 -28.91 2.38 9.55
C ALA A 793 -28.04 1.15 9.85
N SER A 794 -27.19 0.74 8.91
CA SER A 794 -26.23 -0.37 9.06
C SER A 794 -25.04 -0.04 9.98
N PHE A 795 -24.71 1.25 10.11
CA PHE A 795 -23.57 1.73 10.86
C PHE A 795 -23.90 1.87 12.36
N GLN A 796 -24.61 2.92 12.77
CA GLN A 796 -24.97 3.16 14.17
C GLN A 796 -26.38 3.76 14.26
N GLU A 797 -26.97 3.72 15.46
CA GLU A 797 -28.25 4.40 15.75
C GLU A 797 -29.44 4.02 14.85
N THR A 798 -29.51 2.75 14.41
CA THR A 798 -30.50 2.21 13.47
C THR A 798 -31.93 2.71 13.69
N THR A 799 -32.41 2.80 14.94
CA THR A 799 -33.78 3.29 15.22
C THR A 799 -33.95 4.76 14.86
N ARG A 800 -33.00 5.63 15.24
CA ARG A 800 -33.10 7.07 14.97
C ARG A 800 -33.15 7.33 13.47
N VAL A 801 -32.28 6.66 12.72
CA VAL A 801 -32.21 6.77 11.26
C VAL A 801 -33.51 6.31 10.59
N LEU A 802 -34.04 5.14 10.99
CA LEU A 802 -35.28 4.61 10.41
C LEU A 802 -36.50 5.47 10.74
N THR A 803 -36.60 5.98 11.96
CA THR A 803 -37.68 6.88 12.36
C THR A 803 -37.63 8.17 11.55
N ASP A 804 -36.45 8.79 11.42
CA ASP A 804 -36.27 10.02 10.63
C ASP A 804 -36.64 9.80 9.15
N ALA A 805 -36.16 8.70 8.56
CA ALA A 805 -36.46 8.37 7.16
C ALA A 805 -37.95 8.11 6.92
N ALA A 806 -38.63 7.46 7.86
CA ALA A 806 -40.06 7.20 7.77
C ALA A 806 -40.91 8.47 7.90
N ILE A 807 -40.56 9.37 8.83
CA ILE A 807 -41.27 10.66 9.02
C ILE A 807 -41.18 11.52 7.77
N HIS A 808 -40.00 11.57 7.14
CA HIS A 808 -39.75 12.38 5.95
C HIS A 808 -40.05 11.65 4.63
N ALA A 809 -40.60 10.44 4.68
CA ALA A 809 -40.87 9.60 3.51
C ALA A 809 -39.68 9.50 2.52
N LYS A 810 -38.45 9.35 3.04
CA LYS A 810 -37.22 9.37 2.23
C LYS A 810 -37.15 8.18 1.28
N SER A 811 -36.79 8.42 0.03
CA SER A 811 -36.42 7.39 -0.94
C SER A 811 -34.89 7.21 -0.96
N ASP A 812 -34.41 5.98 -1.15
CA ASP A 812 -32.97 5.69 -1.21
C ASP A 812 -32.54 5.50 -2.68
N PRO A 813 -31.58 6.30 -3.20
CA PRO A 813 -31.17 6.23 -4.59
C PRO A 813 -30.21 5.06 -4.90
N LEU A 814 -29.72 4.32 -3.90
CA LEU A 814 -28.85 3.14 -4.05
C LEU A 814 -27.56 3.42 -4.85
N LEU A 815 -26.98 4.62 -4.67
CA LEU A 815 -25.75 5.03 -5.37
C LEU A 815 -24.47 4.48 -4.75
N GLY A 816 -24.51 4.07 -3.48
CA GLY A 816 -23.39 3.54 -2.72
C GLY A 816 -23.25 2.02 -2.84
N LEU A 817 -22.12 1.52 -2.36
CA LEU A 817 -21.80 0.09 -2.41
C LEU A 817 -22.63 -0.70 -1.38
N LYS A 818 -22.79 -0.16 -0.17
CA LYS A 818 -23.32 -0.91 0.98
C LYS A 818 -24.80 -1.23 0.83
N GLU A 819 -25.59 -0.29 0.35
CA GLU A 819 -27.02 -0.51 0.12
C GLU A 819 -27.27 -1.67 -0.86
N ASN A 820 -26.50 -1.70 -1.97
CA ASN A 820 -26.62 -2.73 -2.99
C ASN A 820 -26.20 -4.10 -2.46
N VAL A 821 -25.11 -4.18 -1.67
CA VAL A 821 -24.71 -5.43 -1.00
C VAL A 821 -25.78 -5.92 -0.03
N ILE A 822 -26.40 -5.03 0.75
CA ILE A 822 -27.48 -5.37 1.70
C ILE A 822 -28.69 -5.96 0.94
N LEU A 823 -29.05 -5.37 -0.20
CA LEU A 823 -30.18 -5.81 -1.03
C LEU A 823 -29.86 -7.05 -1.89
N GLY A 824 -28.58 -7.40 -2.06
CA GLY A 824 -28.15 -8.45 -2.98
C GLY A 824 -28.16 -8.05 -4.46
N LYS A 825 -28.02 -6.74 -4.75
CA LYS A 825 -27.81 -6.21 -6.10
C LYS A 825 -26.32 -6.07 -6.41
N LEU A 826 -25.98 -5.97 -7.70
CA LEU A 826 -24.63 -5.61 -8.14
C LEU A 826 -24.27 -4.22 -7.60
N ILE A 827 -23.02 -4.06 -7.18
CA ILE A 827 -22.51 -2.76 -6.74
C ILE A 827 -22.35 -1.81 -7.93
N PRO A 828 -22.65 -0.50 -7.79
CA PRO A 828 -22.54 0.47 -8.88
C PRO A 828 -21.08 0.95 -9.08
N ALA A 829 -20.12 0.03 -9.04
CA ALA A 829 -18.68 0.25 -9.22
C ALA A 829 -18.06 -0.93 -9.98
N GLY A 830 -16.91 -0.70 -10.62
CA GLY A 830 -16.26 -1.67 -11.50
C GLY A 830 -17.21 -2.16 -12.59
N THR A 831 -17.21 -3.48 -12.82
CA THR A 831 -18.05 -4.19 -13.81
C THR A 831 -19.55 -4.02 -13.58
N GLY A 832 -19.99 -3.66 -12.37
CA GLY A 832 -21.39 -3.45 -12.04
C GLY A 832 -21.98 -2.11 -12.49
N MET A 833 -21.17 -1.20 -13.06
CA MET A 833 -21.68 0.05 -13.60
C MET A 833 -22.58 -0.16 -14.83
N PRO A 834 -23.65 0.65 -15.01
CA PRO A 834 -24.54 0.54 -16.17
C PRO A 834 -23.84 0.60 -17.53
N GLN A 835 -22.77 1.40 -17.63
CA GLN A 835 -21.99 1.56 -18.87
C GLN A 835 -21.29 0.28 -19.33
N TYR A 836 -20.86 -0.58 -18.38
CA TYR A 836 -20.20 -1.86 -18.70
C TYR A 836 -21.20 -3.01 -18.74
N ARG A 837 -22.26 -2.92 -17.93
CA ARG A 837 -23.29 -3.96 -17.85
C ARG A 837 -24.13 -4.08 -19.11
N ASN A 838 -24.37 -2.98 -19.82
CA ASN A 838 -25.28 -2.93 -20.96
C ASN A 838 -24.56 -2.97 -22.32
N ILE A 839 -23.33 -3.50 -22.36
CA ILE A 839 -22.57 -3.66 -23.61
C ILE A 839 -23.23 -4.75 -24.48
N LYS A 840 -23.45 -4.44 -25.76
CA LYS A 840 -23.83 -5.42 -26.78
C LYS A 840 -22.57 -5.86 -27.53
N VAL A 841 -22.29 -7.16 -27.53
CA VAL A 841 -21.19 -7.75 -28.29
C VAL A 841 -21.77 -8.34 -29.57
N GLU A 842 -21.39 -7.79 -30.71
CA GLU A 842 -21.79 -8.30 -32.02
C GLU A 842 -20.56 -8.82 -32.77
N PRO A 843 -20.64 -10.01 -33.39
CA PRO A 843 -19.56 -10.48 -34.24
C PRO A 843 -19.40 -9.54 -35.43
N THR A 844 -18.15 -9.33 -35.87
CA THR A 844 -17.88 -8.57 -37.10
C THR A 844 -18.53 -9.25 -38.30
N GLU A 845 -18.84 -8.48 -39.35
CA GLU A 845 -19.43 -9.04 -40.58
C GLU A 845 -18.53 -10.13 -41.20
N GLU A 846 -17.21 -10.00 -41.07
CA GLU A 846 -16.23 -11.01 -41.47
C GLU A 846 -16.36 -12.30 -40.65
N ALA A 847 -16.53 -12.20 -39.32
CA ALA A 847 -16.74 -13.36 -38.46
C ALA A 847 -18.09 -14.03 -38.73
N LYS A 848 -19.15 -13.25 -39.02
CA LYS A 848 -20.44 -13.78 -39.47
C LYS A 848 -20.27 -14.54 -40.79
N ALA A 849 -19.61 -13.94 -41.78
CA ALA A 849 -19.37 -14.54 -43.08
C ALA A 849 -18.51 -15.82 -42.98
N ALA A 850 -17.48 -15.83 -42.13
CA ALA A 850 -16.66 -17.02 -41.88
C ALA A 850 -17.47 -18.13 -41.19
N MET A 851 -18.37 -17.79 -40.27
CA MET A 851 -19.28 -18.77 -39.65
C MET A 851 -20.23 -19.36 -40.71
N TYR A 852 -20.82 -18.54 -41.57
CA TYR A 852 -21.66 -19.00 -42.69
C TYR A 852 -20.87 -19.87 -43.69
N ALA A 853 -19.63 -19.52 -44.00
CA ALA A 853 -18.73 -20.32 -44.85
C ALA A 853 -18.38 -21.67 -44.20
N SER A 854 -18.21 -21.72 -42.87
CA SER A 854 -17.96 -22.97 -42.14
C SER A 854 -19.18 -23.90 -42.07
N PHE A 855 -20.40 -23.34 -42.05
CA PHE A 855 -21.65 -24.12 -42.11
C PHE A 855 -22.00 -24.61 -43.51
N SER A 856 -21.53 -23.94 -44.57
CA SER A 856 -21.73 -24.35 -45.97
C SER A 856 -20.70 -25.40 -46.44
N GLY A 857 -19.75 -25.80 -45.60
CA GLY A 857 -18.78 -26.88 -45.87
C GLY A 857 -19.30 -28.32 -45.66
N TYR A 858 -20.60 -28.49 -45.35
CA TYR A 858 -21.27 -29.79 -45.19
C TYR A 858 -22.35 -30.04 -46.24
N GLU A 859 -22.06 -29.78 -47.52
CA GLU A 859 -22.79 -30.37 -48.66
C GLU A 859 -21.79 -30.92 -49.67
N ASP A 860 -21.37 -32.16 -49.43
CA ASP A 860 -21.03 -33.17 -50.46
C ASP A 860 -20.95 -34.56 -49.79
N MET A 861 -22.01 -34.94 -49.06
CA MET A 861 -22.29 -36.36 -48.83
C MET A 861 -23.35 -36.78 -49.85
N ASP A 862 -22.86 -37.50 -50.85
CA ASP A 862 -23.58 -38.20 -51.92
C ASP A 862 -24.86 -38.89 -51.40
N TYR A 863 -26.01 -38.20 -51.50
CA TYR A 863 -27.32 -38.81 -51.34
C TYR A 863 -27.83 -39.24 -52.72
N THR A 864 -27.84 -40.55 -52.94
CA THR A 864 -28.44 -41.17 -54.12
C THR A 864 -29.97 -41.13 -54.03
N ALA A 865 -30.58 -40.49 -55.04
CA ALA A 865 -31.91 -40.69 -55.64
C ALA A 865 -33.19 -40.71 -54.75
N PHE A 866 -33.93 -39.59 -54.85
CA PHE A 866 -35.39 -39.45 -54.97
C PHE A 866 -36.33 -40.63 -54.63
N GLY A 867 -37.19 -40.39 -53.63
CA GLY A 867 -38.61 -40.78 -53.61
C GLY A 867 -39.46 -39.55 -53.25
N ALA A 868 -40.50 -39.27 -54.05
CA ALA A 868 -41.30 -38.04 -54.04
C ALA A 868 -42.17 -37.85 -52.76
N PRO A 869 -42.69 -36.62 -52.51
CA PRO A 869 -43.02 -36.10 -51.19
C PRO A 869 -44.49 -36.35 -50.80
N SER A 870 -44.75 -36.57 -49.50
CA SER A 870 -46.10 -36.50 -48.95
C SER A 870 -46.16 -35.50 -47.81
N GLY A 871 -46.57 -34.27 -48.12
CA GLY A 871 -46.91 -33.24 -47.13
C GLY A 871 -46.48 -31.85 -47.57
N ALA A 872 -47.44 -30.93 -47.66
CA ALA A 872 -47.17 -29.53 -47.97
C ALA A 872 -46.28 -28.92 -46.88
N ALA A 873 -45.14 -28.34 -47.27
CA ALA A 873 -44.34 -27.51 -46.38
C ALA A 873 -45.12 -26.23 -46.08
N VAL A 874 -45.36 -25.97 -44.79
CA VAL A 874 -46.03 -24.76 -44.31
C VAL A 874 -45.10 -23.56 -44.56
N PRO A 875 -45.56 -22.49 -45.26
CA PRO A 875 -44.76 -21.29 -45.47
C PRO A 875 -44.50 -20.54 -44.15
N LEU A 876 -43.26 -20.07 -44.00
CA LEU A 876 -42.69 -19.37 -42.84
C LEU A 876 -43.17 -17.91 -42.69
N GLU A 877 -44.45 -17.64 -42.94
CA GLU A 877 -45.07 -16.30 -42.78
C GLU A 877 -45.97 -16.17 -41.55
N GLU A 878 -46.18 -17.24 -40.77
CA GLU A 878 -46.94 -17.18 -39.50
C GLU A 878 -46.05 -17.35 -38.27
N PHE A 879 -45.21 -16.36 -37.97
CA PHE A 879 -44.76 -16.12 -36.59
C PHE A 879 -44.68 -14.61 -36.33
N GLU A 880 -45.86 -13.98 -36.24
CA GLU A 880 -46.01 -12.67 -35.62
C GLU A 880 -45.66 -12.75 -34.11
N PHE A 881 -44.74 -11.88 -33.69
CA PHE A 881 -44.52 -11.49 -32.31
C PHE A 881 -45.84 -10.93 -31.72
N ARG A 882 -46.46 -11.66 -30.78
CA ARG A 882 -47.46 -11.08 -29.87
C ARG A 882 -46.90 -11.02 -28.45
N GLY A 883 -46.67 -9.78 -28.01
CA GLY A 883 -46.47 -9.47 -26.61
C GLY A 883 -47.76 -9.56 -25.79
N GLY A 884 -47.56 -9.51 -24.47
CA GLY A 884 -48.58 -9.12 -23.50
C GLY A 884 -49.18 -10.26 -22.70
N PHE A 885 -48.68 -10.45 -21.48
CA PHE A 885 -49.54 -10.79 -20.34
C PHE A 885 -49.05 -10.06 -19.09
N ASN A 886 -49.85 -9.09 -18.66
CA ASN A 886 -49.93 -8.60 -17.29
C ASN A 886 -50.93 -9.46 -16.53
N SER A 887 -50.54 -9.92 -15.34
CA SER A 887 -51.34 -9.90 -14.11
C SER A 887 -50.40 -10.07 -12.92
#